data_AF-A0A917HT61-F1
#
_entry.id   AF-A0A917HT61-F1
#
_cell.length_a   1.000
_cell.length_b   1.000
_cell.length_c   1.000
_cell.angle_alpha   90.00
_cell.angle_beta   90.00
_cell.angle_gamma   90.00
#
_symmetry.space_group_name_H-M   'P 1'
#
loop_
_entity.id
_entity.type
_entity.pdbx_description
1 polymer ?
#
loop_
_entity_poly.entity_id
_entity_poly.type
_entity_poly.pdbx_seq_one_letter_code
_entity_poly.pdbx_strand_id
1 'polypeptide(L)'
;MTLEIAKKVCVAVTVVLGAAGASAQETPAPKHSGVFYSTLLANEGPNKRLSGFGLDADFFFLKDVDGDGKDDAVIVENGAWFGAFSDGERFTEPVSLLADAALDSEGKTALMGDLNGDGKTDAVLFDPQDGNWYVALSEGDGFSPPVTWAVGNGVGSTKQFLADVNGDGKDDAIIYFHTGLVGAWYVGLSDGKGAIGGFSPWINAFGHTADGHLLADVNGDGMADAVVVEKSTGNWSVALSSGTGFVTQGVWKSGFGNDATDWFAYDIDGDGQADVAYYINGNWWVSYATGSGFTDANHHWIAGHRPATMVSRGNKPAPKARMIGMISPGEVVATAVSADEWLCLGNPDKSKTRSAPEYNTWDAWGNVYTPALGRYDAGDPAVLDEQIRLIHDAGFTYIMLDITNGNHPWVDNRAKKLIERIEFWNANRSSAQHQLYFCIAMGSSRGLDDAAAVVRCEDESRRTWQEFYEPHKDAYYHQDGMPFMVHFVEFLPNRANILDNVQSMPFFQKFTVRWMFNRVADEAAYSNTYGWPLLIEGANPVGDEVMAVSPGFWNGVGNLVDVTRKNGDFYRSFWVRVLKYNPASVWVNSFNESWEHTSVEPARLDAGAAAEHPDILQVWTDYHGQPMDDFYWVMTKQYNRLFMYQELYDGSYLQEEDSETIYVVRRDTLVDHGSGLPSMAPVILVPKGFLANFEGNVINGDQVVVGKIERQVIENPAATGSGATNILTPNNDGINDVWLIDDIDQFPNNHVQVVDKRGGIVFEKRGYRNEWQGRRWGGNNHGELLPEGTYYYQVDYGDAAKKPLKGYITVLHDVKRGR
;
A
#
# COMPACT_ATOMS: atom_id res chain seq x y z
N MET A 1 15.23 25.30 42.60
CA MET A 1 15.17 24.30 43.68
C MET A 1 14.54 23.05 43.07
N THR A 2 15.37 22.15 42.52
CA THR A 2 15.80 20.87 43.14
C THR A 2 14.59 19.98 43.48
N LEU A 3 14.23 18.94 42.71
CA LEU A 3 14.96 17.76 42.20
C LEU A 3 15.30 16.74 43.30
N GLU A 4 14.64 15.58 43.22
CA GLU A 4 15.08 14.20 43.53
C GLU A 4 13.95 13.30 42.96
N ILE A 5 14.06 12.45 41.94
CA ILE A 5 15.06 11.45 41.45
C ILE A 5 15.41 10.36 42.46
N ALA A 6 15.03 9.11 42.12
CA ALA A 6 15.80 7.85 42.15
C ALA A 6 14.85 6.65 42.38
N LYS A 7 14.93 5.46 41.76
CA LYS A 7 15.86 4.77 40.84
C LYS A 7 15.10 3.53 40.31
N LYS A 8 15.08 3.28 38.99
CA LYS A 8 15.86 2.24 38.24
C LYS A 8 15.82 0.82 38.81
N VAL A 9 15.42 -0.16 37.98
CA VAL A 9 16.35 -1.17 37.43
C VAL A 9 15.96 -1.52 35.99
N CYS A 10 16.94 -1.41 35.10
CA CYS A 10 17.03 -2.01 33.78
C CYS A 10 18.04 -3.16 33.92
N VAL A 11 17.76 -4.34 33.37
CA VAL A 11 18.78 -5.38 33.11
C VAL A 11 18.63 -5.83 31.67
N ALA A 12 19.69 -5.64 30.90
CA ALA A 12 19.90 -6.21 29.58
C ALA A 12 20.76 -7.48 29.70
N VAL A 13 20.34 -8.50 28.95
CA VAL A 13 21.10 -9.56 28.23
C VAL A 13 22.26 -10.28 28.94
N THR A 14 22.19 -11.62 28.97
CA THR A 14 23.39 -12.48 28.94
C THR A 14 23.33 -13.39 27.73
N VAL A 15 24.32 -13.19 26.85
CA VAL A 15 24.80 -14.09 25.81
C VAL A 15 25.51 -15.28 26.46
N VAL A 16 25.20 -16.51 26.05
CA VAL A 16 26.11 -17.64 26.24
C VAL A 16 26.81 -17.91 24.91
N LEU A 17 28.10 -17.56 24.86
CA LEU A 17 29.04 -18.01 23.85
C LEU A 17 29.36 -19.50 24.09
N GLY A 18 28.88 -20.35 23.19
CA GLY A 18 29.48 -21.65 22.93
C GLY A 18 30.14 -21.61 21.56
N ALA A 19 31.44 -21.38 21.51
CA ALA A 19 32.22 -21.51 20.28
C ALA A 19 32.56 -22.98 20.03
N ALA A 20 32.06 -23.53 18.92
CA ALA A 20 32.72 -24.58 18.15
C ALA A 20 32.20 -24.50 16.71
N GLY A 21 33.11 -24.26 15.77
CA GLY A 21 32.78 -24.06 14.37
C GLY A 21 32.12 -25.28 13.73
N ALA A 22 31.04 -25.03 13.01
CA ALA A 22 30.59 -25.85 11.91
C ALA A 22 29.98 -24.88 10.88
N SER A 23 30.34 -25.07 9.61
CA SER A 23 29.79 -24.33 8.47
C SER A 23 28.29 -24.19 8.58
N ALA A 24 27.76 -22.97 8.44
CA ALA A 24 26.34 -22.73 8.28
C ALA A 24 25.88 -23.46 7.01
N GLN A 25 25.34 -24.65 7.20
CA GLN A 25 24.51 -25.32 6.22
C GLN A 25 23.20 -24.54 6.23
N GLU A 26 22.85 -23.95 5.09
CA GLU A 26 21.57 -23.25 4.90
C GLU A 26 20.43 -24.13 5.44
N THR A 27 19.77 -23.69 6.51
CA THR A 27 18.51 -24.28 6.95
C THR A 27 17.50 -24.13 5.81
N PRO A 28 16.80 -25.21 5.40
CA PRO A 28 15.73 -25.11 4.42
C PRO A 28 14.71 -24.06 4.88
N ALA A 29 14.19 -23.27 3.96
CA ALA A 29 13.08 -22.37 4.25
C ALA A 29 11.91 -23.17 4.88
N PRO A 30 11.20 -22.61 5.88
CA PRO A 30 10.07 -23.28 6.52
C PRO A 30 9.04 -23.70 5.46
N LYS A 31 8.47 -24.90 5.64
CA LYS A 31 7.70 -25.56 4.58
C LYS A 31 6.32 -24.94 4.35
N HIS A 32 5.73 -24.28 5.36
CA HIS A 32 4.37 -23.72 5.28
C HIS A 32 4.20 -22.55 6.26
N SER A 33 4.51 -21.31 5.88
CA SER A 33 4.18 -20.19 6.78
C SER A 33 2.65 -19.96 6.85
N GLY A 34 2.19 -19.20 7.84
CA GLY A 34 0.77 -18.96 8.17
C GLY A 34 0.59 -17.61 8.88
N VAL A 35 -0.33 -16.78 8.40
CA VAL A 35 -0.79 -15.54 9.04
C VAL A 35 -2.31 -15.61 9.11
N PHE A 36 -2.87 -15.54 10.32
CA PHE A 36 -4.32 -15.50 10.51
C PHE A 36 -4.83 -14.07 10.28
N TYR A 37 -5.74 -13.93 9.31
CA TYR A 37 -6.50 -12.71 9.08
C TYR A 37 -7.97 -13.03 9.37
N SER A 38 -8.59 -12.28 10.29
CA SER A 38 -10.04 -12.11 10.27
C SER A 38 -10.34 -10.96 9.31
N THR A 39 -10.67 -11.27 8.05
CA THR A 39 -10.98 -10.21 7.06
C THR A 39 -12.41 -9.67 7.18
N LEU A 40 -13.19 -10.09 8.19
CA LEU A 40 -14.52 -9.53 8.44
C LEU A 40 -14.46 -8.05 8.87
N LEU A 41 -13.40 -7.60 9.57
CA LEU A 41 -13.24 -6.20 9.99
C LEU A 41 -11.80 -5.68 9.91
N ALA A 42 -11.05 -6.05 8.87
CA ALA A 42 -9.89 -5.23 8.44
C ALA A 42 -10.30 -3.78 8.10
N ASN A 43 -11.61 -3.54 8.00
CA ASN A 43 -12.22 -2.23 7.85
C ASN A 43 -12.18 -1.36 9.11
N GLU A 44 -11.83 -1.88 10.31
CA GLU A 44 -11.82 -1.09 11.57
C GLU A 44 -10.53 -1.14 12.43
N GLY A 45 -9.58 -0.22 12.18
CA GLY A 45 -8.47 0.06 13.13
C GLY A 45 -7.30 -0.96 13.13
N PRO A 46 -6.27 -0.76 13.97
CA PRO A 46 -5.01 -1.50 13.89
C PRO A 46 -5.19 -2.94 14.40
N ASN A 47 -5.70 -3.80 13.54
CA ASN A 47 -5.88 -5.20 13.86
C ASN A 47 -4.54 -5.83 14.20
N LYS A 48 -4.48 -6.43 15.39
CA LYS A 48 -3.34 -7.26 15.79
C LYS A 48 -3.33 -8.49 14.87
N ARG A 49 -2.42 -8.46 13.90
CA ARG A 49 -2.01 -9.62 13.13
C ARG A 49 -1.59 -10.73 14.09
N LEU A 50 -2.26 -11.87 14.02
CA LEU A 50 -1.82 -13.09 14.69
C LEU A 50 -0.81 -13.78 13.77
N SER A 51 0.44 -13.29 13.86
CA SER A 51 1.54 -13.69 13.00
C SER A 51 2.23 -14.94 13.52
N GLY A 52 2.42 -15.95 12.66
CA GLY A 52 3.23 -17.12 12.98
C GLY A 52 2.50 -18.24 13.72
N PHE A 53 1.18 -18.20 13.79
CA PHE A 53 0.39 -19.35 14.22
C PHE A 53 0.27 -20.33 13.04
N GLY A 54 0.55 -21.62 13.29
CA GLY A 54 0.46 -22.67 12.28
C GLY A 54 1.61 -22.76 11.28
N LEU A 55 2.78 -22.17 11.58
CA LEU A 55 3.98 -22.20 10.71
C LEU A 55 4.51 -23.60 10.40
N ASP A 56 4.24 -24.56 11.28
CA ASP A 56 4.68 -25.95 11.12
C ASP A 56 3.49 -26.92 11.34
N ALA A 57 2.26 -26.43 11.18
CA ALA A 57 1.06 -27.24 11.37
C ALA A 57 0.83 -28.24 10.23
N ASP A 58 0.44 -29.45 10.61
CA ASP A 58 0.06 -30.55 9.72
C ASP A 58 -1.40 -30.40 9.25
N PHE A 59 -2.25 -29.82 10.09
CA PHE A 59 -3.69 -29.65 9.84
C PHE A 59 -4.19 -28.28 10.28
N PHE A 60 -5.23 -27.81 9.59
CA PHE A 60 -5.88 -26.52 9.80
C PHE A 60 -7.39 -26.73 9.74
N PHE A 61 -8.12 -26.13 10.69
CA PHE A 61 -9.56 -26.15 10.79
C PHE A 61 -10.10 -24.77 11.15
N LEU A 62 -11.36 -24.55 10.78
CA LEU A 62 -12.19 -23.43 11.21
C LEU A 62 -13.51 -24.04 11.65
N LYS A 63 -13.73 -24.11 12.96
CA LYS A 63 -14.86 -24.82 13.58
C LYS A 63 -15.22 -24.17 14.91
N ASP A 64 -16.50 -24.08 15.23
CA ASP A 64 -17.02 -23.59 16.50
C ASP A 64 -16.65 -24.57 17.62
N VAL A 65 -15.50 -24.34 18.27
CA VAL A 65 -14.99 -25.21 19.34
C VAL A 65 -15.55 -24.78 20.68
N ASP A 66 -15.80 -23.48 20.88
CA ASP A 66 -16.32 -22.98 22.15
C ASP A 66 -17.86 -22.99 22.27
N GLY A 67 -18.56 -23.21 21.16
CA GLY A 67 -20.02 -23.35 21.07
C GLY A 67 -20.73 -22.00 21.05
N ASP A 68 -20.05 -20.93 20.66
CA ASP A 68 -20.62 -19.58 20.63
C ASP A 68 -21.37 -19.25 19.32
N GLY A 69 -21.41 -20.21 18.39
CA GLY A 69 -22.01 -20.09 17.07
C GLY A 69 -21.08 -19.50 16.02
N LYS A 70 -19.79 -19.32 16.32
CA LYS A 70 -18.78 -18.78 15.40
C LYS A 70 -17.61 -19.74 15.29
N ASP A 71 -17.09 -19.92 14.08
CA ASP A 71 -15.99 -20.84 13.90
C ASP A 71 -14.65 -20.25 14.38
N ASP A 72 -13.91 -21.07 15.14
CA ASP A 72 -12.58 -20.78 15.69
C ASP A 72 -11.46 -21.33 14.82
N ALA A 73 -10.32 -20.65 14.84
CA ALA A 73 -9.12 -21.10 14.15
C ALA A 73 -8.41 -22.19 14.95
N VAL A 74 -8.33 -23.41 14.41
CA VAL A 74 -7.67 -24.55 15.07
C VAL A 74 -6.58 -25.12 14.19
N ILE A 75 -5.43 -25.42 14.79
CA ILE A 75 -4.31 -26.08 14.12
C ILE A 75 -3.87 -27.32 14.87
N VAL A 76 -3.23 -28.23 14.14
CA VAL A 76 -2.49 -29.36 14.72
C VAL A 76 -1.05 -29.25 14.30
N GLU A 77 -0.15 -29.06 15.26
CA GLU A 77 1.28 -28.91 15.05
C GLU A 77 2.02 -29.92 15.92
N ASN A 78 2.75 -30.85 15.28
CA ASN A 78 3.49 -31.92 15.97
C ASN A 78 2.62 -32.70 16.97
N GLY A 79 1.39 -33.02 16.61
CA GLY A 79 0.41 -33.73 17.45
C GLY A 79 -0.30 -32.88 18.51
N ALA A 80 0.13 -31.65 18.75
CA ALA A 80 -0.53 -30.73 19.68
C ALA A 80 -1.60 -29.90 18.98
N TRP A 81 -2.73 -29.72 19.65
CA TRP A 81 -3.85 -28.92 19.17
C TRP A 81 -3.82 -27.53 19.79
N PHE A 82 -3.97 -26.52 18.96
CA PHE A 82 -4.03 -25.13 19.37
C PHE A 82 -5.23 -24.44 18.76
N GLY A 83 -5.81 -23.52 19.51
CA GLY A 83 -6.99 -22.76 19.12
C GLY A 83 -6.75 -21.27 19.28
N ALA A 84 -7.28 -20.49 18.36
CA ALA A 84 -7.45 -19.05 18.48
C ALA A 84 -8.94 -18.78 18.32
N PHE A 85 -9.61 -18.48 19.43
CA PHE A 85 -11.07 -18.31 19.48
C PHE A 85 -11.53 -17.04 18.77
N SER A 86 -12.66 -17.10 18.07
CA SER A 86 -13.25 -15.99 17.32
C SER A 86 -14.31 -15.26 18.13
N ASP A 87 -14.29 -13.93 18.15
CA ASP A 87 -15.46 -13.15 18.61
C ASP A 87 -16.38 -12.72 17.45
N GLY A 88 -16.05 -13.15 16.22
CA GLY A 88 -16.72 -12.76 14.97
C GLY A 88 -16.09 -11.57 14.27
N GLU A 89 -15.21 -10.85 14.97
CA GLU A 89 -14.46 -9.71 14.44
C GLU A 89 -12.96 -10.04 14.37
N ARG A 90 -12.45 -10.78 15.35
CA ARG A 90 -11.03 -11.11 15.53
C ARG A 90 -10.85 -12.47 16.20
N PHE A 91 -9.63 -13.00 16.03
CA PHE A 91 -9.15 -14.14 16.79
C PHE A 91 -8.41 -13.69 18.06
N THR A 92 -8.57 -14.45 19.13
CA THR A 92 -7.79 -14.32 20.37
C THR A 92 -6.35 -14.82 20.19
N GLU A 93 -5.46 -14.51 21.13
CA GLU A 93 -4.11 -15.10 21.14
C GLU A 93 -4.19 -16.62 21.25
N PRO A 94 -3.34 -17.39 20.55
CA PRO A 94 -3.49 -18.84 20.52
C PRO A 94 -3.27 -19.47 21.87
N VAL A 95 -4.15 -20.42 22.20
CA VAL A 95 -4.06 -21.26 23.38
C VAL A 95 -3.83 -22.71 22.97
N SER A 96 -3.16 -23.49 23.82
CA SER A 96 -3.09 -24.93 23.64
C SER A 96 -4.42 -25.53 24.09
N LEU A 97 -5.14 -26.18 23.17
CA LEU A 97 -6.39 -26.88 23.45
C LEU A 97 -6.13 -28.31 23.92
N LEU A 98 -5.04 -28.93 23.42
CA LEU A 98 -4.59 -30.25 23.85
C LEU A 98 -3.07 -30.40 23.60
N ALA A 99 -2.29 -30.59 24.67
CA ALA A 99 -0.84 -30.76 24.61
C ALA A 99 -0.38 -32.24 24.68
N ASP A 100 -1.26 -33.18 24.33
CA ASP A 100 -0.99 -34.61 24.54
C ASP A 100 -0.10 -35.22 23.45
N ALA A 101 1.17 -35.43 23.78
CA ALA A 101 2.15 -36.11 22.93
C ALA A 101 1.82 -37.59 22.66
N ALA A 102 0.81 -38.19 23.30
CA ALA A 102 0.35 -39.55 23.00
C ALA A 102 -0.37 -39.65 21.64
N LEU A 103 -0.78 -38.52 21.07
CA LEU A 103 -1.38 -38.40 19.76
C LEU A 103 -0.36 -37.83 18.76
N ASP A 104 0.66 -38.63 18.44
CA ASP A 104 1.53 -38.32 17.30
C ASP A 104 0.67 -38.18 16.03
N SER A 105 0.69 -37.00 15.39
CA SER A 105 -0.03 -36.72 14.15
C SER A 105 0.64 -37.39 12.94
N GLU A 106 1.87 -37.89 13.09
CA GLU A 106 2.64 -38.47 12.00
C GLU A 106 1.90 -39.68 11.39
N GLY A 107 1.40 -39.51 10.17
CA GLY A 107 0.69 -40.55 9.41
C GLY A 107 -0.78 -40.78 9.79
N LYS A 108 -1.36 -39.96 10.68
CA LYS A 108 -2.80 -39.97 11.03
C LYS A 108 -3.55 -38.85 10.31
N THR A 109 -4.89 -38.94 10.27
CA THR A 109 -5.75 -37.89 9.73
C THR A 109 -6.47 -37.19 10.88
N ALA A 110 -6.25 -35.88 11.04
CA ALA A 110 -7.06 -35.07 11.94
C ALA A 110 -8.39 -34.66 11.27
N LEU A 111 -9.47 -34.71 12.04
CA LEU A 111 -10.84 -34.36 11.67
C LEU A 111 -11.47 -33.57 12.84
N MET A 112 -12.56 -32.86 12.58
CA MET A 112 -13.32 -32.15 13.60
C MET A 112 -14.82 -32.22 13.30
N GLY A 113 -15.64 -32.46 14.32
CA GLY A 113 -17.11 -32.54 14.23
C GLY A 113 -17.76 -32.61 15.62
N ASP A 114 -19.04 -32.25 15.74
CA ASP A 114 -19.80 -32.34 17.01
C ASP A 114 -20.32 -33.77 17.20
N LEU A 115 -19.53 -34.65 17.81
CA LEU A 115 -19.88 -36.07 17.92
C LEU A 115 -20.88 -36.32 19.06
N ASN A 116 -20.99 -35.41 20.02
CA ASN A 116 -21.78 -35.58 21.22
C ASN A 116 -23.15 -34.85 21.17
N GLY A 117 -23.31 -33.91 20.23
CA GLY A 117 -24.51 -33.12 19.98
C GLY A 117 -24.71 -31.97 20.97
N ASP A 118 -23.64 -31.44 21.57
CA ASP A 118 -23.70 -30.33 22.53
C ASP A 118 -23.53 -28.95 21.89
N GLY A 119 -23.32 -28.90 20.58
CA GLY A 119 -23.12 -27.68 19.80
C GLY A 119 -21.67 -27.21 19.75
N LYS A 120 -20.71 -27.97 20.31
CA LYS A 120 -19.27 -27.68 20.21
C LYS A 120 -18.60 -28.70 19.31
N THR A 121 -17.61 -28.25 18.57
CA THR A 121 -16.87 -29.12 17.66
C THR A 121 -15.77 -29.88 18.40
N ASP A 122 -15.84 -31.21 18.38
CA ASP A 122 -14.87 -32.11 18.98
C ASP A 122 -13.67 -32.37 18.05
N ALA A 123 -12.52 -32.68 18.65
CA ALA A 123 -11.31 -33.08 17.93
C ALA A 123 -11.27 -34.59 17.73
N VAL A 124 -10.97 -35.04 16.51
CA VAL A 124 -10.90 -36.45 16.14
C VAL A 124 -9.61 -36.77 15.40
N LEU A 125 -8.97 -37.87 15.77
CA LEU A 125 -7.83 -38.44 15.04
C LEU A 125 -8.18 -39.83 14.54
N PHE A 126 -8.08 -40.02 13.23
CA PHE A 126 -8.21 -41.31 12.58
C PHE A 126 -6.82 -41.88 12.27
N ASP A 127 -6.57 -43.11 12.71
CA ASP A 127 -5.35 -43.84 12.37
C ASP A 127 -5.61 -44.80 11.19
N PRO A 128 -5.04 -44.54 10.00
CA PRO A 128 -5.28 -45.38 8.82
C PRO A 128 -4.62 -46.75 8.90
N GLN A 129 -3.66 -46.98 9.80
CA GLN A 129 -2.95 -48.26 9.91
C GLN A 129 -3.81 -49.32 10.59
N ASP A 130 -4.51 -48.93 11.67
CA ASP A 130 -5.34 -49.83 12.46
C ASP A 130 -6.84 -49.53 12.38
N GLY A 131 -7.24 -48.40 11.79
CA GLY A 131 -8.63 -47.99 11.62
C GLY A 131 -9.29 -47.47 12.89
N ASN A 132 -8.50 -47.02 13.87
CA ASN A 132 -9.02 -46.49 15.13
C ASN A 132 -9.40 -45.01 15.02
N TRP A 133 -10.47 -44.63 15.73
CA TRP A 133 -10.96 -43.26 15.84
C TRP A 133 -10.83 -42.81 17.28
N TYR A 134 -9.96 -41.85 17.53
CA TYR A 134 -9.72 -41.25 18.84
C TYR A 134 -10.44 -39.91 18.90
N VAL A 135 -11.29 -39.71 19.90
CA VAL A 135 -12.14 -38.53 20.06
C VAL A 135 -11.78 -37.84 21.36
N ALA A 136 -11.56 -36.53 21.28
CA ALA A 136 -11.34 -35.63 22.39
C ALA A 136 -12.46 -34.58 22.37
N LEU A 137 -13.36 -34.64 23.35
CA LEU A 137 -14.55 -33.79 23.39
C LEU A 137 -14.16 -32.34 23.66
N SER A 138 -14.86 -31.38 23.06
CA SER A 138 -14.65 -29.97 23.39
C SER A 138 -15.29 -29.62 24.73
N GLU A 139 -14.51 -29.02 25.62
CA GLU A 139 -14.99 -28.45 26.87
C GLU A 139 -15.25 -26.94 26.74
N GLY A 140 -14.85 -26.35 25.61
CA GLY A 140 -15.05 -24.95 25.23
C GLY A 140 -13.79 -24.09 25.32
N ASP A 141 -12.91 -24.33 26.30
CA ASP A 141 -11.59 -23.68 26.40
C ASP A 141 -10.42 -24.67 26.22
N GLY A 142 -10.73 -25.91 25.83
CA GLY A 142 -9.78 -27.00 25.58
C GLY A 142 -10.50 -28.30 25.24
N PHE A 143 -9.72 -29.35 24.93
CA PHE A 143 -10.25 -30.69 24.66
C PHE A 143 -10.03 -31.65 25.83
N SER A 144 -10.96 -32.59 26.01
CA SER A 144 -10.83 -33.70 26.95
C SER A 144 -9.65 -34.61 26.57
N PRO A 145 -9.15 -35.46 27.49
CA PRO A 145 -8.26 -36.54 27.10
C PRO A 145 -8.92 -37.43 26.02
N PRO A 146 -8.17 -37.86 24.99
CA PRO A 146 -8.72 -38.63 23.88
C PRO A 146 -9.15 -40.03 24.33
N VAL A 147 -10.28 -40.49 23.82
CA VAL A 147 -10.83 -41.83 24.04
C VAL A 147 -11.12 -42.48 22.69
N THR A 148 -10.86 -43.79 22.57
CA THR A 148 -11.17 -44.53 21.34
C THR A 148 -12.66 -44.82 21.24
N TRP A 149 -13.34 -44.26 20.23
CA TRP A 149 -14.78 -44.45 20.00
C TRP A 149 -15.08 -45.53 18.94
N ALA A 150 -14.13 -45.82 18.06
CA ALA A 150 -14.21 -46.94 17.13
C ALA A 150 -12.86 -47.63 16.95
N VAL A 151 -12.89 -48.95 16.77
CA VAL A 151 -11.71 -49.80 16.61
C VAL A 151 -11.78 -50.56 15.29
N GLY A 152 -10.72 -50.55 14.49
CA GLY A 152 -10.63 -51.41 13.30
C GLY A 152 -11.44 -50.98 12.08
N ASN A 153 -12.03 -49.79 12.07
CA ASN A 153 -12.96 -49.34 11.03
C ASN A 153 -12.30 -48.29 10.12
N GLY A 154 -12.06 -48.66 8.86
CA GLY A 154 -11.50 -47.75 7.85
C GLY A 154 -10.10 -48.10 7.36
N VAL A 155 -9.53 -49.24 7.77
CA VAL A 155 -8.24 -49.72 7.25
C VAL A 155 -8.28 -49.84 5.72
N GLY A 156 -7.38 -49.14 5.03
CA GLY A 156 -7.31 -49.11 3.56
C GLY A 156 -8.31 -48.18 2.87
N SER A 157 -9.02 -47.35 3.63
CA SER A 157 -9.85 -46.30 3.07
C SER A 157 -9.03 -45.15 2.50
N THR A 158 -9.63 -44.40 1.57
CA THR A 158 -8.96 -43.31 0.85
C THR A 158 -9.35 -41.93 1.32
N LYS A 159 -10.52 -41.78 1.96
CA LYS A 159 -10.98 -40.53 2.57
C LYS A 159 -11.85 -40.83 3.80
N GLN A 160 -11.86 -39.89 4.74
CA GLN A 160 -12.63 -39.94 5.98
C GLN A 160 -13.27 -38.58 6.22
N PHE A 161 -14.48 -38.58 6.76
CA PHE A 161 -15.28 -37.37 7.02
C PHE A 161 -16.03 -37.51 8.34
N LEU A 162 -16.47 -36.37 8.86
CA LEU A 162 -17.44 -36.23 9.94
C LEU A 162 -18.56 -35.32 9.45
N ALA A 163 -19.82 -35.77 9.61
CA ALA A 163 -21.01 -34.97 9.33
C ALA A 163 -22.26 -35.66 9.88
N ASP A 164 -23.26 -34.90 10.33
CA ASP A 164 -24.57 -35.44 10.69
C ASP A 164 -25.32 -35.89 9.43
N VAL A 165 -25.24 -37.19 9.12
CA VAL A 165 -25.91 -37.77 7.94
C VAL A 165 -27.26 -38.38 8.31
N ASN A 166 -27.63 -38.41 9.60
CA ASN A 166 -28.82 -39.08 10.08
C ASN A 166 -29.87 -38.13 10.68
N GLY A 167 -29.51 -36.87 10.91
CA GLY A 167 -30.36 -35.80 11.39
C GLY A 167 -30.63 -35.87 12.90
N ASP A 168 -29.78 -36.55 13.68
CA ASP A 168 -29.92 -36.63 15.14
C ASP A 168 -29.14 -35.54 15.89
N GLY A 169 -28.53 -34.62 15.16
CA GLY A 169 -27.77 -33.50 15.68
C GLY A 169 -26.37 -33.89 16.13
N LYS A 170 -25.84 -35.02 15.66
CA LYS A 170 -24.47 -35.47 15.94
C LYS A 170 -23.75 -35.80 14.65
N ASP A 171 -22.49 -35.40 14.57
CA ASP A 171 -21.64 -35.80 13.47
C ASP A 171 -21.30 -37.29 13.54
N ASP A 172 -21.56 -37.99 12.44
CA ASP A 172 -21.28 -39.40 12.25
C ASP A 172 -19.92 -39.60 11.55
N ALA A 173 -19.35 -40.81 11.62
CA ALA A 173 -18.12 -41.12 10.88
C ALA A 173 -18.42 -41.71 9.50
N ILE A 174 -17.83 -41.11 8.47
CA ILE A 174 -18.00 -41.55 7.09
C ILE A 174 -16.65 -41.92 6.48
N ILE A 175 -16.60 -43.07 5.82
CA ILE A 175 -15.40 -43.65 5.24
C ILE A 175 -15.64 -43.93 3.76
N TYR A 176 -14.74 -43.45 2.91
CA TYR A 176 -14.78 -43.72 1.48
C TYR A 176 -13.66 -44.67 1.05
N PHE A 177 -14.05 -45.79 0.44
CA PHE A 177 -13.14 -46.76 -0.16
C PHE A 177 -13.08 -46.61 -1.67
N HIS A 178 -11.90 -46.25 -2.17
CA HIS A 178 -11.56 -46.34 -3.59
C HIS A 178 -10.83 -47.66 -3.90
N THR A 179 -11.51 -48.79 -3.73
CA THR A 179 -10.97 -50.11 -4.09
C THR A 179 -11.54 -50.58 -5.43
N GLY A 180 -10.76 -50.45 -6.51
CA GLY A 180 -11.18 -50.81 -7.87
C GLY A 180 -12.24 -49.84 -8.42
N LEU A 181 -13.25 -50.35 -9.12
CA LEU A 181 -14.26 -49.53 -9.83
C LEU A 181 -15.51 -49.19 -8.99
N VAL A 182 -15.52 -49.46 -7.68
CA VAL A 182 -16.78 -49.42 -6.90
C VAL A 182 -17.03 -48.09 -6.20
N GLY A 183 -16.06 -47.43 -5.53
CA GLY A 183 -16.34 -46.20 -4.78
C GLY A 183 -17.48 -46.36 -3.76
N ALA A 184 -17.16 -46.80 -2.54
CA ALA A 184 -18.15 -47.15 -1.52
C ALA A 184 -18.06 -46.22 -0.31
N TRP A 185 -19.22 -45.70 0.11
CA TRP A 185 -19.37 -44.83 1.28
C TRP A 185 -19.94 -45.65 2.43
N TYR A 186 -19.16 -45.81 3.49
CA TYR A 186 -19.55 -46.48 4.73
C TYR A 186 -19.82 -45.45 5.80
N VAL A 187 -20.88 -45.64 6.58
CA VAL A 187 -21.26 -44.74 7.67
C VAL A 187 -21.33 -45.54 8.96
N GLY A 188 -20.68 -45.01 10.01
CA GLY A 188 -20.85 -45.42 11.39
C GLY A 188 -21.47 -44.29 12.19
N LEU A 189 -22.56 -44.59 12.91
CA LEU A 189 -23.34 -43.60 13.63
C LEU A 189 -22.76 -43.32 15.02
N SER A 190 -22.69 -42.05 15.40
CA SER A 190 -22.27 -41.63 16.74
C SER A 190 -23.39 -41.85 17.76
N ASP A 191 -23.08 -42.41 18.93
CA ASP A 191 -24.02 -42.48 20.06
C ASP A 191 -23.96 -41.26 21.00
N GLY A 192 -22.98 -40.37 20.76
CA GLY A 192 -22.67 -39.20 21.58
C GLY A 192 -22.17 -39.50 23.00
N LYS A 193 -21.84 -40.76 23.29
CA LYS A 193 -21.53 -41.26 24.64
C LYS A 193 -20.27 -42.11 24.70
N GLY A 194 -19.45 -42.10 23.65
CA GLY A 194 -18.19 -42.85 23.62
C GLY A 194 -18.09 -43.91 22.54
N ALA A 195 -19.05 -44.03 21.62
CA ALA A 195 -19.00 -45.03 20.57
C ALA A 195 -19.46 -44.51 19.20
N ILE A 196 -18.76 -44.94 18.16
CA ILE A 196 -19.20 -44.84 16.77
C ILE A 196 -19.42 -46.27 16.25
N GLY A 197 -20.66 -46.60 15.90
CA GLY A 197 -21.08 -47.98 15.66
C GLY A 197 -21.82 -48.19 14.35
N GLY A 198 -21.99 -49.46 13.95
CA GLY A 198 -22.87 -49.80 12.83
C GLY A 198 -22.30 -49.50 11.43
N PHE A 199 -20.97 -49.41 11.29
CA PHE A 199 -20.31 -49.20 10.00
C PHE A 199 -20.85 -50.13 8.92
N SER A 200 -21.56 -49.54 7.95
CA SER A 200 -22.20 -50.26 6.86
C SER A 200 -22.22 -49.40 5.60
N PRO A 201 -22.23 -50.01 4.39
CA PRO A 201 -22.25 -49.24 3.15
C PRO A 201 -23.62 -48.58 2.97
N TRP A 202 -23.62 -47.25 2.91
CA TRP A 202 -24.81 -46.45 2.65
C TRP A 202 -25.05 -46.24 1.15
N ILE A 203 -23.98 -46.24 0.35
CA ILE A 203 -24.05 -46.29 -1.12
C ILE A 203 -22.79 -46.91 -1.73
N ASN A 204 -22.95 -47.54 -2.88
CA ASN A 204 -21.87 -48.07 -3.72
C ASN A 204 -21.96 -47.47 -5.13
N ALA A 205 -20.88 -47.54 -5.90
CA ALA A 205 -20.79 -47.02 -7.27
C ALA A 205 -20.87 -45.49 -7.39
N PHE A 206 -20.73 -44.75 -6.29
CA PHE A 206 -20.87 -43.29 -6.27
C PHE A 206 -19.54 -42.59 -6.01
N GLY A 207 -19.09 -41.77 -6.96
CA GLY A 207 -17.81 -41.06 -6.88
C GLY A 207 -16.57 -41.86 -7.31
N HIS A 208 -16.74 -43.02 -7.94
CA HIS A 208 -15.60 -43.87 -8.35
C HIS A 208 -14.74 -43.27 -9.48
N THR A 209 -15.24 -42.29 -10.21
CA THR A 209 -14.52 -41.49 -11.22
C THR A 209 -14.21 -40.06 -10.77
N ALA A 210 -14.67 -39.68 -9.57
CA ALA A 210 -14.59 -38.31 -9.10
C ALA A 210 -13.21 -37.98 -8.52
N ASP A 211 -12.83 -36.71 -8.66
CA ASP A 211 -11.59 -36.14 -8.12
C ASP A 211 -11.82 -35.52 -6.73
N GLY A 212 -13.03 -35.00 -6.49
CA GLY A 212 -13.47 -34.47 -5.19
C GLY A 212 -14.63 -35.27 -4.59
N HIS A 213 -14.62 -35.39 -3.27
CA HIS A 213 -15.64 -36.06 -2.45
C HIS A 213 -15.88 -35.19 -1.22
N LEU A 214 -17.13 -34.80 -1.01
CA LEU A 214 -17.55 -33.82 -0.01
C LEU A 214 -18.82 -34.33 0.68
N LEU A 215 -19.06 -33.86 1.93
CA LEU A 215 -20.32 -34.02 2.64
C LEU A 215 -20.84 -32.65 3.06
N ALA A 216 -22.09 -32.35 2.74
CA ALA A 216 -22.77 -31.15 3.18
C ALA A 216 -24.29 -31.26 2.93
N ASP A 217 -25.11 -30.58 3.73
CA ASP A 217 -26.57 -30.55 3.57
C ASP A 217 -26.97 -29.65 2.39
N VAL A 218 -26.90 -30.16 1.15
CA VAL A 218 -27.14 -29.34 -0.05
C VAL A 218 -28.62 -29.16 -0.37
N ASN A 219 -29.50 -29.81 0.39
CA ASN A 219 -30.94 -29.75 0.18
C ASN A 219 -31.70 -29.01 1.32
N GLY A 220 -31.03 -28.72 2.43
CA GLY A 220 -31.55 -28.00 3.59
C GLY A 220 -32.47 -28.83 4.48
N ASP A 221 -32.33 -30.16 4.49
CA ASP A 221 -33.16 -31.06 5.28
C ASP A 221 -32.58 -31.40 6.67
N GLY A 222 -31.41 -30.84 6.99
CA GLY A 222 -30.69 -31.04 8.24
C GLY A 222 -29.79 -32.28 8.23
N MET A 223 -29.67 -33.00 7.12
CA MET A 223 -28.78 -34.14 6.97
C MET A 223 -27.72 -33.85 5.89
N ALA A 224 -26.47 -34.17 6.18
CA ALA A 224 -25.41 -34.03 5.20
C ALA A 224 -25.54 -35.04 4.05
N ASP A 225 -25.42 -34.55 2.82
CA ASP A 225 -25.50 -35.31 1.59
C ASP A 225 -24.12 -35.63 1.01
N ALA A 226 -24.03 -36.70 0.23
CA ALA A 226 -22.80 -37.03 -0.49
C ALA A 226 -22.70 -36.26 -1.82
N VAL A 227 -21.66 -35.44 -1.96
CA VAL A 227 -21.39 -34.64 -3.17
C VAL A 227 -20.05 -35.06 -3.78
N VAL A 228 -20.03 -35.28 -5.09
CA VAL A 228 -18.81 -35.67 -5.82
C VAL A 228 -18.62 -34.82 -7.06
N VAL A 229 -17.35 -34.51 -7.38
CA VAL A 229 -17.00 -33.66 -8.52
C VAL A 229 -15.96 -34.31 -9.42
N GLU A 230 -16.22 -34.31 -10.72
CA GLU A 230 -15.30 -34.79 -11.76
C GLU A 230 -14.57 -33.61 -12.39
N LYS A 231 -13.24 -33.57 -12.25
CA LYS A 231 -12.41 -32.45 -12.71
C LYS A 231 -12.47 -32.25 -14.22
N SER A 232 -12.48 -33.34 -14.99
CA SER A 232 -12.41 -33.27 -16.46
C SER A 232 -13.68 -32.68 -17.08
N THR A 233 -14.84 -32.92 -16.45
CA THR A 233 -16.15 -32.52 -16.96
C THR A 233 -16.75 -31.32 -16.21
N GLY A 234 -16.28 -31.05 -14.98
CA GLY A 234 -16.93 -30.09 -14.09
C GLY A 234 -18.31 -30.56 -13.64
N ASN A 235 -18.53 -31.88 -13.59
CA ASN A 235 -19.80 -32.47 -13.16
C ASN A 235 -19.84 -32.60 -11.65
N TRP A 236 -20.86 -32.01 -11.03
CA TRP A 236 -21.21 -32.14 -9.62
C TRP A 236 -22.41 -33.08 -9.49
N SER A 237 -22.19 -34.24 -8.90
CA SER A 237 -23.24 -35.23 -8.66
C SER A 237 -23.55 -35.34 -7.18
N VAL A 238 -24.84 -35.54 -6.86
CA VAL A 238 -25.34 -35.57 -5.48
C VAL A 238 -26.04 -36.90 -5.21
N ALA A 239 -25.83 -37.44 -4.02
CA ALA A 239 -26.63 -38.51 -3.44
C ALA A 239 -27.14 -38.04 -2.07
N LEU A 240 -28.46 -37.82 -1.99
CA LEU A 240 -29.08 -37.26 -0.80
C LEU A 240 -29.14 -38.28 0.33
N SER A 241 -28.97 -37.85 1.57
CA SER A 241 -29.21 -38.70 2.72
C SER A 241 -30.71 -39.01 2.88
N SER A 242 -30.98 -40.17 3.47
CA SER A 242 -32.32 -40.58 3.92
C SER A 242 -32.33 -40.91 5.42
N GLY A 243 -31.24 -40.57 6.11
CA GLY A 243 -30.92 -40.95 7.49
C GLY A 243 -30.60 -42.43 7.72
N THR A 244 -30.69 -43.26 6.68
CA THR A 244 -30.34 -44.69 6.74
C THR A 244 -29.55 -45.18 5.52
N GLY A 245 -29.18 -44.27 4.62
CA GLY A 245 -28.52 -44.56 3.35
C GLY A 245 -28.49 -43.33 2.44
N PHE A 246 -27.65 -43.34 1.41
CA PHE A 246 -27.61 -42.29 0.39
C PHE A 246 -28.33 -42.70 -0.88
N VAL A 247 -29.10 -41.78 -1.48
CA VAL A 247 -29.90 -42.01 -2.69
C VAL A 247 -29.44 -41.08 -3.81
N THR A 248 -28.88 -41.65 -4.87
CA THR A 248 -28.37 -40.88 -6.02
C THR A 248 -29.45 -40.02 -6.68
N GLN A 249 -29.15 -38.75 -6.89
CA GLN A 249 -29.95 -37.79 -7.64
C GLN A 249 -29.34 -37.45 -9.02
N GLY A 250 -28.18 -38.02 -9.34
CA GLY A 250 -27.46 -37.75 -10.58
C GLY A 250 -26.68 -36.42 -10.55
N VAL A 251 -26.42 -35.87 -11.75
CA VAL A 251 -25.66 -34.63 -11.94
C VAL A 251 -26.57 -33.43 -11.68
N TRP A 252 -26.25 -32.63 -10.67
CA TRP A 252 -26.95 -31.39 -10.35
C TRP A 252 -26.39 -30.18 -11.11
N LYS A 253 -25.10 -30.20 -11.47
CA LYS A 253 -24.47 -29.17 -12.30
C LYS A 253 -23.35 -29.76 -13.16
N SER A 254 -23.21 -29.25 -14.39
CA SER A 254 -22.17 -29.67 -15.34
C SER A 254 -21.39 -28.46 -15.82
N GLY A 255 -20.13 -28.65 -16.22
CA GLY A 255 -19.27 -27.57 -16.72
C GLY A 255 -18.85 -26.55 -15.66
N PHE A 256 -18.91 -26.92 -14.37
CA PHE A 256 -18.57 -26.05 -13.26
C PHE A 256 -17.28 -26.52 -12.59
N GLY A 257 -16.19 -25.78 -12.80
CA GLY A 257 -14.89 -26.13 -12.24
C GLY A 257 -14.10 -27.15 -13.07
N ASN A 258 -14.26 -27.14 -14.40
CA ASN A 258 -13.37 -27.89 -15.29
C ASN A 258 -11.91 -27.52 -14.98
N ASP A 259 -11.07 -28.54 -14.81
CA ASP A 259 -9.66 -28.40 -14.47
C ASP A 259 -9.36 -27.68 -13.15
N ALA A 260 -10.37 -27.49 -12.29
CA ALA A 260 -10.18 -26.92 -10.96
C ALA A 260 -9.14 -27.71 -10.15
N THR A 261 -8.52 -26.98 -9.24
CA THR A 261 -7.46 -27.50 -8.37
C THR A 261 -7.94 -27.82 -6.96
N ASP A 262 -9.09 -27.27 -6.56
CA ASP A 262 -9.72 -27.56 -5.28
C ASP A 262 -11.24 -27.33 -5.34
N TRP A 263 -11.98 -27.92 -4.38
CA TRP A 263 -13.44 -27.90 -4.29
C TRP A 263 -13.90 -27.93 -2.83
N PHE A 264 -15.07 -27.35 -2.55
CA PHE A 264 -15.72 -27.46 -1.25
C PHE A 264 -17.24 -27.37 -1.36
N ALA A 265 -17.93 -27.75 -0.27
CA ALA A 265 -19.34 -27.51 -0.06
C ALA A 265 -19.58 -26.96 1.36
N TYR A 266 -20.39 -25.92 1.48
CA TYR A 266 -20.72 -25.23 2.74
C TYR A 266 -21.89 -24.27 2.51
N ASP A 267 -22.64 -23.90 3.54
CA ASP A 267 -23.70 -22.89 3.40
C ASP A 267 -23.07 -21.50 3.24
N ILE A 268 -22.80 -21.09 1.99
CA ILE A 268 -22.04 -19.89 1.64
C ILE A 268 -22.94 -18.64 1.72
N ASP A 269 -24.26 -18.80 1.67
CA ASP A 269 -25.19 -17.67 1.66
C ASP A 269 -26.14 -17.59 2.88
N GLY A 270 -25.99 -18.52 3.81
CA GLY A 270 -26.64 -18.54 5.12
C GLY A 270 -28.10 -18.94 5.05
N ASP A 271 -28.51 -19.65 4.00
CA ASP A 271 -29.91 -20.05 3.81
C ASP A 271 -30.26 -21.44 4.36
N GLY A 272 -29.29 -22.09 5.00
CA GLY A 272 -29.42 -23.42 5.56
C GLY A 272 -29.17 -24.54 4.55
N GLN A 273 -28.84 -24.23 3.29
CA GLN A 273 -28.40 -25.22 2.31
C GLN A 273 -26.93 -24.98 1.96
N ALA A 274 -26.17 -26.07 1.91
CA ALA A 274 -24.79 -26.03 1.49
C ALA A 274 -24.66 -25.81 -0.02
N ASP A 275 -23.96 -24.75 -0.36
CA ASP A 275 -23.56 -24.37 -1.71
C ASP A 275 -22.29 -25.10 -2.14
N VAL A 276 -21.97 -25.02 -3.43
CA VAL A 276 -20.75 -25.63 -3.99
C VAL A 276 -19.83 -24.60 -4.61
N ALA A 277 -18.53 -24.86 -4.50
CA ALA A 277 -17.53 -23.97 -5.06
C ALA A 277 -16.25 -24.69 -5.49
N TYR A 278 -15.52 -24.04 -6.40
CA TYR A 278 -14.23 -24.52 -6.87
C TYR A 278 -13.18 -23.41 -6.95
N TYR A 279 -11.91 -23.82 -6.86
CA TYR A 279 -10.75 -22.96 -7.00
C TYR A 279 -9.98 -23.26 -8.29
N ILE A 280 -9.74 -22.22 -9.09
CA ILE A 280 -8.88 -22.29 -10.27
C ILE A 280 -8.17 -20.95 -10.49
N ASN A 281 -6.90 -20.98 -10.89
CA ASN A 281 -6.13 -19.80 -11.31
C ASN A 281 -6.21 -18.61 -10.33
N GLY A 282 -6.15 -18.85 -9.02
CA GLY A 282 -6.20 -17.77 -8.03
C GLY A 282 -7.61 -17.28 -7.68
N ASN A 283 -8.67 -17.93 -8.17
CA ASN A 283 -10.04 -17.46 -8.02
C ASN A 283 -10.97 -18.56 -7.51
N TRP A 284 -11.93 -18.18 -6.67
CA TRP A 284 -13.03 -19.02 -6.25
C TRP A 284 -14.27 -18.74 -7.09
N TRP A 285 -15.07 -19.76 -7.32
CA TRP A 285 -16.31 -19.67 -8.05
C TRP A 285 -17.37 -20.44 -7.29
N VAL A 286 -18.52 -19.82 -7.08
CA VAL A 286 -19.62 -20.35 -6.27
C VAL A 286 -20.86 -20.59 -7.12
N SER A 287 -21.58 -21.66 -6.83
CA SER A 287 -22.91 -21.94 -7.35
C SER A 287 -23.80 -22.34 -6.18
N TYR A 288 -24.90 -21.59 -6.02
CA TYR A 288 -25.77 -21.74 -4.86
C TYR A 288 -26.69 -22.95 -4.98
N ALA A 289 -26.98 -23.61 -3.86
CA ALA A 289 -27.96 -24.66 -3.77
C ALA A 289 -29.39 -24.12 -3.92
N THR A 290 -30.29 -25.01 -4.36
CA THR A 290 -31.70 -24.69 -4.61
C THR A 290 -32.64 -25.75 -4.02
N GLY A 291 -32.11 -26.66 -3.21
CA GLY A 291 -32.83 -27.79 -2.63
C GLY A 291 -32.93 -29.00 -3.56
N SER A 292 -32.71 -28.82 -4.86
CA SER A 292 -32.89 -29.87 -5.87
C SER A 292 -31.91 -29.78 -7.04
N GLY A 293 -30.89 -28.93 -6.91
CA GLY A 293 -29.92 -28.58 -7.95
C GLY A 293 -29.05 -27.40 -7.50
N PHE A 294 -28.12 -26.99 -8.35
CA PHE A 294 -27.35 -25.76 -8.17
C PHE A 294 -27.73 -24.72 -9.22
N THR A 295 -27.61 -23.43 -8.89
CA THR A 295 -27.95 -22.33 -9.81
C THR A 295 -27.12 -22.36 -11.09
N ASP A 296 -27.67 -21.87 -12.22
CA ASP A 296 -26.91 -21.77 -13.48
C ASP A 296 -25.81 -20.70 -13.42
N ALA A 297 -25.98 -19.70 -12.57
CA ALA A 297 -25.02 -18.60 -12.41
C ALA A 297 -23.73 -19.10 -11.73
N ASN A 298 -22.60 -18.75 -12.33
CA ASN A 298 -21.28 -18.95 -11.73
C ASN A 298 -20.87 -17.63 -11.08
N HIS A 299 -20.94 -17.57 -9.76
CA HIS A 299 -20.58 -16.38 -9.01
C HIS A 299 -19.07 -16.33 -8.83
N HIS A 300 -18.41 -15.37 -9.47
CA HIS A 300 -16.97 -15.17 -9.32
C HIS A 300 -16.67 -14.53 -7.96
N TRP A 301 -15.94 -15.26 -7.13
CA TRP A 301 -15.46 -14.82 -5.83
C TRP A 301 -13.95 -14.58 -5.92
N ILE A 302 -13.57 -13.30 -5.89
CA ILE A 302 -12.15 -12.91 -5.85
C ILE A 302 -11.67 -13.12 -4.42
N ALA A 303 -10.53 -13.79 -4.26
CA ALA A 303 -9.75 -13.77 -3.03
C ALA A 303 -9.62 -12.32 -2.54
N GLY A 304 -10.10 -12.02 -1.33
CA GLY A 304 -9.96 -10.71 -0.72
C GLY A 304 -8.55 -10.14 -0.89
N HIS A 305 -8.53 -8.81 -1.06
CA HIS A 305 -7.39 -7.94 -1.27
C HIS A 305 -6.08 -8.39 -0.62
N ARG A 306 -5.02 -8.52 -1.42
CA ARG A 306 -3.65 -8.56 -0.91
C ARG A 306 -3.38 -7.26 -0.16
N PRO A 307 -2.95 -7.29 1.12
CA PRO A 307 -2.30 -6.13 1.72
C PRO A 307 -1.04 -5.80 0.90
N ALA A 308 -0.88 -4.55 0.49
CA ALA A 308 0.22 -4.09 -0.36
C ALA A 308 1.62 -4.21 0.25
N THR A 309 1.76 -4.72 1.47
CA THR A 309 3.07 -4.95 2.11
C THR A 309 3.74 -6.28 1.72
N MET A 310 3.11 -7.11 0.88
CA MET A 310 3.61 -8.45 0.52
C MET A 310 4.01 -8.58 -0.96
N VAL A 311 5.05 -7.84 -1.38
CA VAL A 311 5.79 -8.18 -2.59
C VAL A 311 6.74 -9.34 -2.27
N SER A 312 6.31 -10.58 -2.51
CA SER A 312 7.23 -11.72 -2.62
C SER A 312 8.08 -11.54 -3.88
N ARG A 313 9.37 -11.24 -3.73
CA ARG A 313 10.39 -11.25 -4.80
C ARG A 313 10.71 -12.65 -5.35
N GLY A 314 9.89 -13.67 -5.08
CA GLY A 314 10.14 -15.06 -5.45
C GLY A 314 9.11 -15.59 -6.44
N ASN A 315 9.61 -16.14 -7.55
CA ASN A 315 8.89 -16.85 -8.60
C ASN A 315 8.28 -18.19 -8.05
N LYS A 316 7.37 -18.12 -7.08
CA LYS A 316 6.73 -19.28 -6.45
C LYS A 316 5.47 -19.71 -7.23
N PRO A 317 5.17 -21.02 -7.33
CA PRO A 317 3.98 -21.51 -8.04
C PRO A 317 2.67 -21.05 -7.39
N ALA A 318 1.60 -21.04 -8.17
CA ALA A 318 0.26 -20.64 -7.74
C ALA A 318 -0.27 -21.53 -6.57
N PRO A 319 -1.13 -20.97 -5.69
CA PRO A 319 -1.54 -21.62 -4.43
C PRO A 319 -2.29 -22.95 -4.58
N LYS A 320 -2.25 -23.79 -3.54
CA LYS A 320 -3.30 -24.78 -3.22
C LYS A 320 -4.21 -24.11 -2.17
N ALA A 321 -5.52 -24.07 -2.38
CA ALA A 321 -6.46 -23.32 -1.54
C ALA A 321 -7.61 -24.20 -1.07
N ARG A 322 -7.82 -24.32 0.26
CA ARG A 322 -8.98 -25.03 0.86
C ARG A 322 -9.83 -24.05 1.66
N MET A 323 -11.16 -24.15 1.53
CA MET A 323 -12.10 -23.32 2.28
C MET A 323 -12.50 -23.98 3.62
N ILE A 324 -12.58 -23.20 4.70
CA ILE A 324 -12.93 -23.68 6.03
C ILE A 324 -13.80 -22.63 6.77
N GLY A 325 -15.09 -22.93 7.04
CA GLY A 325 -15.95 -22.33 8.08
C GLY A 325 -16.65 -20.96 7.87
N MET A 326 -17.41 -20.52 8.89
CA MET A 326 -18.18 -19.27 9.07
C MET A 326 -17.73 -18.52 10.34
N ILE A 327 -17.39 -17.24 10.21
CA ILE A 327 -16.84 -16.43 11.32
C ILE A 327 -17.91 -15.56 12.01
N SER A 328 -19.04 -15.21 11.35
CA SER A 328 -20.06 -14.31 11.92
C SER A 328 -21.49 -14.74 11.59
N PRO A 329 -22.45 -14.70 12.55
CA PRO A 329 -23.86 -15.00 12.29
C PRO A 329 -24.49 -13.97 11.34
N GLY A 330 -24.89 -14.41 10.15
CA GLY A 330 -25.57 -13.58 9.14
C GLY A 330 -24.65 -12.89 8.13
N GLU A 331 -23.33 -13.06 8.23
CA GLU A 331 -22.36 -12.70 7.20
C GLU A 331 -21.47 -13.90 6.91
N VAL A 332 -21.79 -14.65 5.86
CA VAL A 332 -21.03 -15.85 5.54
C VAL A 332 -19.70 -15.49 4.89
N VAL A 333 -18.65 -16.05 5.47
CA VAL A 333 -17.28 -15.79 5.10
C VAL A 333 -16.54 -17.10 4.87
N ALA A 334 -16.46 -17.50 3.61
CA ALA A 334 -15.64 -18.60 3.16
C ALA A 334 -14.16 -18.22 3.28
N THR A 335 -13.35 -18.96 4.06
CA THR A 335 -11.93 -18.63 4.23
C THR A 335 -10.99 -19.59 3.51
N ALA A 336 -10.19 -19.10 2.56
CA ALA A 336 -9.23 -19.91 1.81
C ALA A 336 -7.79 -19.81 2.34
N VAL A 337 -7.13 -20.93 2.60
CA VAL A 337 -5.71 -20.96 3.05
C VAL A 337 -4.78 -21.08 1.85
N SER A 338 -3.89 -20.10 1.64
CA SER A 338 -2.84 -20.12 0.61
C SER A 338 -1.52 -19.73 1.25
N ALA A 339 -0.51 -20.62 1.21
CA ALA A 339 0.90 -20.34 1.54
C ALA A 339 1.09 -19.02 2.31
N ASP A 340 0.76 -19.08 3.60
CA ASP A 340 0.94 -18.00 4.58
C ASP A 340 -0.22 -17.04 4.80
N GLU A 341 -1.39 -17.21 4.17
CA GLU A 341 -2.52 -16.26 4.31
C GLU A 341 -3.91 -16.93 4.29
N TRP A 342 -4.85 -16.34 5.03
CA TRP A 342 -6.29 -16.64 5.08
C TRP A 342 -7.07 -15.54 4.35
N LEU A 343 -8.02 -15.89 3.48
CA LEU A 343 -8.78 -14.95 2.63
C LEU A 343 -10.29 -15.04 2.90
N CYS A 344 -10.95 -14.00 3.40
CA CYS A 344 -12.41 -13.98 3.54
C CYS A 344 -13.10 -13.68 2.19
N LEU A 345 -14.16 -14.43 1.89
CA LEU A 345 -14.99 -14.23 0.70
C LEU A 345 -16.45 -14.02 1.12
N GLY A 346 -17.10 -12.97 0.62
CA GLY A 346 -18.52 -12.71 0.84
C GLY A 346 -19.19 -12.08 -0.38
N ASN A 347 -20.46 -12.44 -0.63
CA ASN A 347 -21.32 -11.79 -1.62
C ASN A 347 -22.70 -11.46 -0.99
N PRO A 348 -22.90 -10.25 -0.44
CA PRO A 348 -24.14 -9.90 0.25
C PRO A 348 -25.35 -9.71 -0.69
N ASP A 349 -25.21 -9.87 -2.02
CA ASP A 349 -26.30 -9.72 -2.98
C ASP A 349 -26.43 -10.96 -3.89
N LYS A 350 -27.35 -11.86 -3.51
CA LYS A 350 -27.68 -13.13 -4.21
C LYS A 350 -28.02 -12.93 -5.71
N SER A 351 -28.45 -11.73 -6.10
CA SER A 351 -28.90 -11.42 -7.46
C SER A 351 -27.81 -10.90 -8.39
N LYS A 352 -26.65 -10.51 -7.85
CA LYS A 352 -25.54 -9.97 -8.63
C LYS A 352 -24.52 -11.06 -8.87
N THR A 353 -24.52 -11.59 -10.09
CA THR A 353 -23.27 -12.00 -10.71
C THR A 353 -22.39 -10.74 -10.71
N ARG A 354 -21.18 -10.75 -10.13
CA ARG A 354 -20.17 -9.76 -10.55
C ARG A 354 -19.98 -10.01 -12.03
N SER A 355 -20.66 -9.21 -12.85
CA SER A 355 -20.67 -9.38 -14.29
C SER A 355 -19.24 -9.24 -14.81
N ALA A 356 -18.89 -10.14 -15.73
CA ALA A 356 -17.65 -10.13 -16.50
C ALA A 356 -17.34 -8.75 -17.13
N PRO A 357 -16.11 -8.63 -17.67
CA PRO A 357 -15.06 -7.84 -17.05
C PRO A 357 -15.52 -6.40 -16.82
N GLU A 358 -15.25 -5.87 -15.63
CA GLU A 358 -15.21 -4.41 -15.46
C GLU A 358 -14.34 -3.85 -16.58
N TYR A 359 -14.84 -2.84 -17.28
CA TYR A 359 -14.10 -2.19 -18.36
C TYR A 359 -12.74 -1.82 -17.79
N ASN A 360 -11.71 -2.57 -18.19
CA ASN A 360 -10.37 -2.36 -17.68
C ASN A 360 -9.85 -1.08 -18.32
N THR A 361 -10.17 0.06 -17.71
CA THR A 361 -9.73 1.38 -18.15
C THR A 361 -8.20 1.41 -18.26
N TRP A 362 -7.50 0.64 -17.43
CA TRP A 362 -6.05 0.50 -17.49
C TRP A 362 -5.57 0.04 -18.86
N ASP A 363 -6.08 -1.10 -19.34
CA ASP A 363 -5.70 -1.68 -20.62
C ASP A 363 -6.32 -0.90 -21.78
N ALA A 364 -7.56 -0.42 -21.62
CA ALA A 364 -8.27 0.33 -22.66
C ALA A 364 -7.64 1.69 -22.97
N TRP A 365 -7.01 2.33 -21.98
CA TRP A 365 -6.34 3.61 -22.14
C TRP A 365 -4.84 3.47 -22.41
N GLY A 366 -4.32 2.24 -22.48
CA GLY A 366 -2.92 1.97 -22.79
C GLY A 366 -1.97 2.53 -21.73
N ASN A 367 -2.35 2.46 -20.45
CA ASN A 367 -1.59 3.06 -19.38
C ASN A 367 -0.22 2.36 -19.21
N VAL A 368 0.84 3.16 -19.33
CA VAL A 368 2.24 2.71 -19.36
C VAL A 368 2.89 2.65 -17.98
N TYR A 369 2.21 3.15 -16.94
CA TYR A 369 2.68 2.99 -15.57
C TYR A 369 2.20 1.66 -15.00
N THR A 370 2.60 1.34 -13.78
CA THR A 370 2.04 0.26 -12.97
C THR A 370 2.17 0.72 -11.52
N PRO A 371 1.07 0.97 -10.80
CA PRO A 371 1.13 1.46 -9.44
C PRO A 371 1.86 0.45 -8.55
N ALA A 372 2.49 0.92 -7.48
CA ALA A 372 3.16 0.05 -6.50
C ALA A 372 2.18 -0.92 -5.82
N LEU A 373 0.91 -0.52 -5.71
CA LEU A 373 -0.21 -1.34 -5.24
C LEU A 373 -0.66 -2.40 -6.28
N GLY A 374 -0.05 -2.43 -7.47
CA GLY A 374 -0.49 -3.21 -8.61
C GLY A 374 -1.64 -2.55 -9.37
N ARG A 375 -2.22 -3.28 -10.33
CA ARG A 375 -3.48 -2.86 -10.96
C ARG A 375 -4.60 -3.07 -9.94
N TYR A 376 -5.32 -2.01 -9.62
CA TYR A 376 -6.31 -2.02 -8.55
C TYR A 376 -7.69 -1.53 -9.01
N ASP A 377 -8.72 -1.91 -8.25
CA ASP A 377 -10.05 -1.32 -8.32
C ASP A 377 -10.12 -0.12 -7.36
N ALA A 378 -10.51 1.06 -7.83
CA ALA A 378 -10.70 2.24 -6.98
C ALA A 378 -11.91 2.13 -6.00
N GLY A 379 -12.58 0.99 -5.94
CA GLY A 379 -13.58 0.64 -4.91
C GLY A 379 -13.13 -0.46 -3.94
N ASP A 380 -11.85 -0.83 -3.98
CA ASP A 380 -11.20 -1.76 -3.06
C ASP A 380 -10.87 -1.05 -1.73
N PRO A 381 -11.46 -1.46 -0.60
CA PRO A 381 -11.22 -0.80 0.69
C PRO A 381 -9.75 -0.78 1.12
N ALA A 382 -8.97 -1.84 0.85
CA ALA A 382 -7.57 -1.92 1.26
C ALA A 382 -6.69 -0.95 0.45
N VAL A 383 -7.00 -0.80 -0.84
CA VAL A 383 -6.35 0.20 -1.71
C VAL A 383 -6.71 1.60 -1.23
N LEU A 384 -8.00 1.85 -0.99
CA LEU A 384 -8.48 3.15 -0.53
C LEU A 384 -7.88 3.55 0.82
N ASP A 385 -7.77 2.61 1.76
CA ASP A 385 -7.17 2.86 3.08
C ASP A 385 -5.69 3.18 2.98
N GLU A 386 -4.94 2.48 2.13
CA GLU A 386 -3.52 2.78 1.92
C GLU A 386 -3.34 4.13 1.22
N GLN A 387 -4.18 4.46 0.24
CA GLN A 387 -4.16 5.77 -0.41
C GLN A 387 -4.54 6.89 0.58
N ILE A 388 -5.57 6.69 1.41
CA ILE A 388 -5.94 7.61 2.50
C ILE A 388 -4.78 7.79 3.46
N ARG A 389 -4.14 6.69 3.90
CA ARG A 389 -2.98 6.74 4.81
C ARG A 389 -1.84 7.53 4.19
N LEU A 390 -1.48 7.24 2.94
CA LEU A 390 -0.44 7.97 2.21
C LEU A 390 -0.77 9.47 2.17
N ILE A 391 -1.95 9.83 1.70
CA ILE A 391 -2.41 11.22 1.57
C ILE A 391 -2.47 11.94 2.93
N HIS A 392 -3.01 11.28 3.95
CA HIS A 392 -3.14 11.82 5.30
C HIS A 392 -1.78 12.02 5.98
N ASP A 393 -0.91 11.02 5.96
CA ASP A 393 0.45 11.07 6.54
C ASP A 393 1.33 12.09 5.81
N ALA A 394 1.07 12.35 4.52
CA ALA A 394 1.73 13.42 3.79
C ALA A 394 1.25 14.81 4.21
N GLY A 395 0.13 14.90 4.94
CA GLY A 395 -0.40 16.14 5.51
C GLY A 395 -1.46 16.83 4.68
N PHE A 396 -2.04 16.17 3.67
CA PHE A 396 -3.14 16.74 2.88
C PHE A 396 -4.42 16.82 3.71
N THR A 397 -5.18 17.89 3.51
CA THR A 397 -6.40 18.18 4.28
C THR A 397 -7.67 17.74 3.56
N TYR A 398 -7.65 17.61 2.23
CA TYR A 398 -8.80 17.09 1.49
C TYR A 398 -8.40 16.35 0.20
N ILE A 399 -9.29 15.46 -0.25
CA ILE A 399 -9.22 14.78 -1.55
C ILE A 399 -10.30 15.37 -2.47
N MET A 400 -9.92 15.76 -3.68
CA MET A 400 -10.87 16.21 -4.70
C MET A 400 -11.24 15.03 -5.60
N LEU A 401 -12.51 14.64 -5.59
CA LEU A 401 -13.03 13.55 -6.40
C LEU A 401 -13.36 14.04 -7.81
N ASP A 402 -12.76 13.42 -8.84
CA ASP A 402 -13.08 13.69 -10.24
C ASP A 402 -14.41 13.03 -10.64
N ILE A 403 -15.47 13.84 -10.67
CA ILE A 403 -16.80 13.48 -11.20
C ILE A 403 -17.11 14.40 -12.39
N THR A 404 -16.09 14.85 -13.12
CA THR A 404 -16.23 15.84 -14.20
C THR A 404 -16.98 15.29 -15.43
N ASN A 405 -17.06 13.98 -15.58
CA ASN A 405 -17.81 13.32 -16.66
C ASN A 405 -19.31 13.12 -16.33
N GLY A 406 -19.78 13.58 -15.18
CA GLY A 406 -21.19 13.53 -14.78
C GLY A 406 -21.61 12.22 -14.12
N ASN A 407 -22.88 11.85 -14.29
CA ASN A 407 -23.47 10.69 -13.61
C ASN A 407 -23.02 9.38 -14.28
N HIS A 408 -22.14 8.66 -13.62
CA HIS A 408 -21.73 7.32 -14.05
C HIS A 408 -21.75 6.37 -12.84
N PRO A 409 -22.70 5.41 -12.76
CA PRO A 409 -22.88 4.60 -11.56
C PRO A 409 -21.62 3.87 -11.08
N TRP A 410 -20.75 3.40 -11.98
CA TRP A 410 -19.53 2.69 -11.58
C TRP A 410 -18.44 3.62 -11.02
N VAL A 411 -18.40 4.90 -11.44
CA VAL A 411 -17.52 5.92 -10.85
C VAL A 411 -18.08 6.37 -9.51
N ASP A 412 -19.38 6.67 -9.47
CA ASP A 412 -20.06 7.16 -8.28
C ASP A 412 -20.00 6.18 -7.13
N ASN A 413 -20.18 4.89 -7.41
CA ASN A 413 -20.10 3.85 -6.40
C ASN A 413 -18.69 3.78 -5.78
N ARG A 414 -17.63 4.01 -6.55
CA ARG A 414 -16.24 4.02 -6.07
C ARG A 414 -15.93 5.30 -5.29
N ALA A 415 -16.42 6.45 -5.77
CA ALA A 415 -16.35 7.71 -5.05
C ALA A 415 -17.04 7.62 -3.66
N LYS A 416 -18.25 7.04 -3.60
CA LYS A 416 -18.98 6.82 -2.34
C LYS A 416 -18.24 5.89 -1.39
N LYS A 417 -17.64 4.81 -1.90
CA LYS A 417 -16.76 3.94 -1.10
C LYS A 417 -15.55 4.69 -0.52
N LEU A 418 -14.88 5.54 -1.31
CA LEU A 418 -13.78 6.36 -0.77
C LEU A 418 -14.29 7.28 0.36
N ILE A 419 -15.47 7.89 0.19
CA ILE A 419 -16.07 8.75 1.21
C ILE A 419 -16.35 7.97 2.50
N GLU A 420 -16.95 6.79 2.40
CA GLU A 420 -17.17 5.89 3.55
C GLU A 420 -15.84 5.57 4.27
N ARG A 421 -14.75 5.33 3.52
CA ARG A 421 -13.42 5.10 4.09
C ARG A 421 -12.82 6.35 4.73
N ILE A 422 -13.04 7.55 4.17
CA ILE A 422 -12.62 8.82 4.79
C ILE A 422 -13.37 9.07 6.11
N GLU A 423 -14.68 8.83 6.15
CA GLU A 423 -15.49 8.93 7.36
C GLU A 423 -15.01 7.94 8.43
N PHE A 424 -14.76 6.70 8.01
CA PHE A 424 -14.19 5.66 8.87
C PHE A 424 -12.82 6.08 9.44
N TRP A 425 -11.90 6.57 8.59
CA TRP A 425 -10.60 7.08 9.01
C TRP A 425 -10.73 8.21 10.04
N ASN A 426 -11.62 9.16 9.78
CA ASN A 426 -11.86 10.30 10.66
C ASN A 426 -12.47 9.93 12.01
N ALA A 427 -13.26 8.85 12.07
CA ALA A 427 -13.80 8.33 13.32
C ALA A 427 -12.74 7.64 14.18
N ASN A 428 -11.70 7.07 13.56
CA ASN A 428 -10.69 6.24 14.20
C ASN A 428 -9.32 6.91 14.37
N ARG A 429 -9.14 8.12 13.85
CA ARG A 429 -7.91 8.90 14.02
C ARG A 429 -7.67 9.26 15.50
N SER A 430 -6.42 9.38 15.87
CA SER A 430 -6.06 9.95 17.17
C SER A 430 -6.42 11.44 17.26
N SER A 431 -6.52 11.98 18.48
CA SER A 431 -6.75 13.41 18.68
C SER A 431 -5.62 14.31 18.17
N ALA A 432 -4.44 13.75 17.90
CA ALA A 432 -3.29 14.46 17.35
C ALA A 432 -3.32 14.58 15.82
N GLN A 433 -4.11 13.74 15.14
CA GLN A 433 -4.24 13.73 13.69
C GLN A 433 -5.35 14.69 13.23
N HIS A 434 -5.10 15.41 12.13
CA HIS A 434 -6.12 16.27 11.51
C HIS A 434 -7.19 15.42 10.82
N GLN A 435 -8.36 16.03 10.63
CA GLN A 435 -9.44 15.41 9.85
C GLN A 435 -9.13 15.49 8.36
N LEU A 436 -9.36 14.40 7.63
CA LEU A 436 -9.31 14.38 6.17
C LEU A 436 -10.68 14.68 5.61
N TYR A 437 -10.78 15.63 4.68
CA TYR A 437 -12.04 15.97 4.03
C TYR A 437 -12.06 15.47 2.58
N PHE A 438 -13.21 15.60 1.92
CA PHE A 438 -13.32 15.46 0.47
C PHE A 438 -14.15 16.59 -0.14
N CYS A 439 -13.94 16.86 -1.43
CA CYS A 439 -14.80 17.73 -2.22
C CYS A 439 -15.02 17.14 -3.62
N ILE A 440 -15.97 17.70 -4.37
CA ILE A 440 -16.32 17.22 -5.71
C ILE A 440 -15.84 18.20 -6.78
N ALA A 441 -15.19 17.67 -7.82
CA ALA A 441 -15.02 18.33 -9.10
C ALA A 441 -16.11 17.87 -10.08
N MET A 442 -16.92 18.80 -10.60
CA MET A 442 -18.00 18.54 -11.56
C MET A 442 -17.68 19.13 -12.93
N GLY A 443 -18.37 18.71 -13.99
CA GLY A 443 -18.01 19.15 -15.34
C GLY A 443 -18.84 18.64 -16.51
N SER A 444 -20.03 18.04 -16.32
CA SER A 444 -20.77 17.51 -17.48
C SER A 444 -21.49 18.60 -18.29
N SER A 445 -21.36 19.86 -17.90
CA SER A 445 -21.75 21.00 -18.73
C SER A 445 -20.76 21.30 -19.88
N ARG A 446 -19.65 20.56 -19.99
CA ARG A 446 -18.71 20.64 -21.12
C ARG A 446 -19.41 20.38 -22.45
N GLY A 447 -19.01 21.11 -23.49
CA GLY A 447 -19.57 21.02 -24.83
C GLY A 447 -21.05 21.44 -25.00
N LEU A 448 -21.73 21.90 -23.95
CA LEU A 448 -23.12 22.36 -24.02
C LEU A 448 -23.22 23.83 -24.42
N ASP A 449 -24.34 24.21 -25.04
CA ASP A 449 -24.70 25.61 -25.24
C ASP A 449 -25.03 26.31 -23.91
N ASP A 450 -25.06 27.64 -23.93
CA ASP A 450 -25.26 28.49 -22.75
C ASP A 450 -26.50 28.11 -21.91
N ALA A 451 -27.65 27.88 -22.55
CA ALA A 451 -28.87 27.57 -21.82
C ALA A 451 -28.83 26.16 -21.20
N ALA A 452 -28.33 25.18 -21.96
CA ALA A 452 -28.17 23.81 -21.50
C ALA A 452 -27.09 23.67 -20.41
N ALA A 453 -26.03 24.47 -20.46
CA ALA A 453 -24.96 24.49 -19.47
C ALA A 453 -25.46 24.97 -18.10
N VAL A 454 -26.31 26.02 -18.05
CA VAL A 454 -26.92 26.52 -16.80
C VAL A 454 -27.80 25.44 -16.17
N VAL A 455 -28.67 24.80 -16.96
CA VAL A 455 -29.54 23.72 -16.46
C VAL A 455 -28.69 22.55 -15.95
N ARG A 456 -27.66 22.15 -16.71
CA ARG A 456 -26.78 21.05 -16.32
C ARG A 456 -26.01 21.35 -15.03
N CYS A 457 -25.48 22.56 -14.91
CA CYS A 457 -24.73 22.99 -13.74
C CYS A 457 -25.59 22.93 -12.47
N GLU A 458 -26.85 23.39 -12.53
CA GLU A 458 -27.78 23.30 -11.41
C GLU A 458 -28.17 21.85 -11.10
N ASP A 459 -28.39 21.01 -12.13
CA ASP A 459 -28.72 19.59 -11.94
C ASP A 459 -27.58 18.81 -11.26
N GLU A 460 -26.33 19.07 -11.67
CA GLU A 460 -25.16 18.49 -11.02
C GLU A 460 -24.94 19.05 -9.61
N SER A 461 -25.16 20.35 -9.39
CA SER A 461 -25.09 20.94 -8.06
C SER A 461 -26.11 20.33 -7.11
N ARG A 462 -27.34 20.07 -7.60
CA ARG A 462 -28.39 19.37 -6.86
C ARG A 462 -27.98 17.95 -6.52
N ARG A 463 -27.40 17.22 -7.47
CA ARG A 463 -26.89 15.86 -7.27
C ARG A 463 -25.74 15.84 -6.25
N THR A 464 -24.76 16.73 -6.39
CA THR A 464 -23.66 16.90 -5.42
C THR A 464 -24.20 17.17 -4.03
N TRP A 465 -25.20 18.06 -3.91
CA TRP A 465 -25.84 18.33 -2.62
C TRP A 465 -26.49 17.08 -2.02
N GLN A 466 -27.31 16.38 -2.80
CA GLN A 466 -28.16 15.30 -2.29
C GLN A 466 -27.40 14.00 -2.05
N GLU A 467 -26.43 13.67 -2.91
CA GLU A 467 -25.76 12.38 -2.89
C GLU A 467 -24.39 12.40 -2.22
N PHE A 468 -23.70 13.55 -2.22
CA PHE A 468 -22.32 13.64 -1.73
C PHE A 468 -22.17 14.56 -0.52
N TYR A 469 -22.90 15.68 -0.45
CA TYR A 469 -22.81 16.60 0.69
C TYR A 469 -23.73 16.20 1.84
N GLU A 470 -25.05 16.18 1.66
CA GLU A 470 -26.01 16.01 2.75
C GLU A 470 -25.78 14.71 3.57
N PRO A 471 -25.50 13.55 2.92
CA PRO A 471 -25.25 12.31 3.66
C PRO A 471 -23.91 12.29 4.40
N HIS A 472 -22.92 13.07 3.95
CA HIS A 472 -21.51 12.98 4.37
C HIS A 472 -20.92 14.33 4.81
N LYS A 473 -21.79 15.25 5.26
CA LYS A 473 -21.46 16.67 5.50
C LYS A 473 -20.34 16.87 6.52
N ASP A 474 -20.12 15.92 7.42
CA ASP A 474 -19.12 15.99 8.47
C ASP A 474 -17.70 15.71 7.92
N ALA A 475 -17.60 15.02 6.77
CA ALA A 475 -16.35 14.76 6.06
C ALA A 475 -16.21 15.58 4.76
N TYR A 476 -17.22 16.39 4.40
CA TYR A 476 -17.15 17.27 3.24
C TYR A 476 -16.34 18.54 3.55
N TYR A 477 -15.50 18.97 2.62
CA TYR A 477 -14.65 20.15 2.79
C TYR A 477 -15.46 21.45 2.65
N HIS A 478 -15.27 22.37 3.60
CA HIS A 478 -15.89 23.71 3.55
C HIS A 478 -14.84 24.78 3.30
N GLN A 479 -15.21 25.76 2.50
CA GLN A 479 -14.43 26.97 2.29
C GLN A 479 -15.36 28.17 2.39
N ASP A 480 -14.90 29.24 3.04
CA ASP A 480 -15.70 30.46 3.28
C ASP A 480 -17.04 30.17 4.01
N GLY A 481 -17.07 29.10 4.83
CA GLY A 481 -18.25 28.69 5.61
C GLY A 481 -19.32 27.92 4.84
N MET A 482 -19.11 27.59 3.56
CA MET A 482 -20.01 26.80 2.72
C MET A 482 -19.30 25.57 2.15
N PRO A 483 -20.03 24.50 1.78
CA PRO A 483 -19.41 23.35 1.12
C PRO A 483 -18.69 23.77 -0.14
N PHE A 484 -17.49 23.23 -0.32
CA PHE A 484 -16.60 23.60 -1.41
C PHE A 484 -16.79 22.72 -2.64
N MET A 485 -16.88 23.32 -3.82
CA MET A 485 -17.03 22.59 -5.08
C MET A 485 -16.17 23.22 -6.18
N VAL A 486 -15.59 22.37 -7.03
CA VAL A 486 -14.87 22.84 -8.22
C VAL A 486 -15.68 22.51 -9.46
N HIS A 487 -15.85 23.49 -10.34
CA HIS A 487 -16.56 23.32 -11.59
C HIS A 487 -15.60 23.44 -12.78
N PHE A 488 -15.50 22.38 -13.57
CA PHE A 488 -14.75 22.34 -14.82
C PHE A 488 -15.49 23.10 -15.93
N VAL A 489 -14.80 24.03 -16.59
CA VAL A 489 -15.31 24.88 -17.66
C VAL A 489 -14.42 24.76 -18.89
N GLU A 490 -15.01 24.34 -20.00
CA GLU A 490 -14.26 24.16 -21.26
C GLU A 490 -13.96 25.48 -21.98
N PHE A 491 -14.87 26.45 -21.93
CA PHE A 491 -14.76 27.73 -22.63
C PHE A 491 -15.18 28.91 -21.75
N LEU A 492 -14.43 30.02 -21.84
CA LEU A 492 -14.67 31.26 -21.06
C LEU A 492 -16.13 31.78 -21.05
N PRO A 493 -16.87 31.81 -22.17
CA PRO A 493 -18.25 32.31 -22.18
C PRO A 493 -19.20 31.52 -21.26
N ASN A 494 -18.98 30.20 -21.11
CA ASN A 494 -19.85 29.34 -20.30
C ASN A 494 -19.84 29.78 -18.83
N ARG A 495 -18.69 30.20 -18.29
CA ARG A 495 -18.60 30.72 -16.92
C ARG A 495 -19.37 32.02 -16.75
N ALA A 496 -19.20 32.97 -17.67
CA ALA A 496 -19.90 34.25 -17.59
C ALA A 496 -21.42 34.03 -17.61
N ASN A 497 -21.89 33.16 -18.50
CA ASN A 497 -23.29 32.83 -18.59
C ASN A 497 -23.84 32.08 -17.35
N ILE A 498 -23.07 31.17 -16.74
CA ILE A 498 -23.45 30.55 -15.45
C ILE A 498 -23.57 31.62 -14.36
N LEU A 499 -22.63 32.57 -14.28
CA LEU A 499 -22.68 33.66 -13.30
C LEU A 499 -23.86 34.61 -13.53
N ASP A 500 -24.17 34.96 -14.78
CA ASP A 500 -25.31 35.82 -15.14
C ASP A 500 -26.64 35.18 -14.77
N ASN A 501 -26.69 33.84 -14.71
CA ASN A 501 -27.89 33.07 -14.36
C ASN A 501 -27.88 32.51 -12.93
N VAL A 502 -26.91 32.87 -12.08
CA VAL A 502 -26.73 32.24 -10.76
C VAL A 502 -27.99 32.31 -9.87
N GLN A 503 -28.79 33.37 -10.02
CA GLN A 503 -30.03 33.56 -9.26
C GLN A 503 -31.10 32.50 -9.56
N SER A 504 -31.04 31.83 -10.72
CA SER A 504 -31.95 30.73 -11.08
C SER A 504 -31.46 29.35 -10.62
N MET A 505 -30.29 29.28 -9.99
CA MET A 505 -29.60 28.04 -9.61
C MET A 505 -29.50 27.91 -8.08
N PRO A 506 -30.58 27.51 -7.38
CA PRO A 506 -30.62 27.49 -5.92
C PRO A 506 -29.69 26.46 -5.29
N PHE A 507 -29.37 25.33 -5.94
CA PHE A 507 -28.39 24.38 -5.41
C PHE A 507 -26.96 24.85 -5.65
N PHE A 508 -26.64 25.41 -6.83
CA PHE A 508 -25.32 25.98 -7.10
C PHE A 508 -24.94 27.05 -6.07
N GLN A 509 -25.89 27.91 -5.69
CA GLN A 509 -25.71 28.97 -4.69
C GLN A 509 -25.38 28.45 -3.27
N LYS A 510 -25.54 27.15 -3.00
CA LYS A 510 -25.21 26.57 -1.69
C LYS A 510 -23.72 26.27 -1.54
N PHE A 511 -22.94 26.34 -2.62
CA PHE A 511 -21.53 25.99 -2.61
C PHE A 511 -20.64 27.23 -2.75
N THR A 512 -19.48 27.18 -2.09
CA THR A 512 -18.34 27.99 -2.50
C THR A 512 -17.74 27.34 -3.74
N VAL A 513 -17.98 27.96 -4.91
CA VAL A 513 -17.53 27.41 -6.20
C VAL A 513 -16.21 28.05 -6.62
N ARG A 514 -15.28 27.20 -7.07
CA ARG A 514 -14.07 27.61 -7.79
C ARG A 514 -14.04 26.96 -9.17
N TRP A 515 -13.25 27.53 -10.07
CA TRP A 515 -13.34 27.22 -11.49
C TRP A 515 -12.10 26.49 -11.96
N MET A 516 -12.30 25.54 -12.86
CA MET A 516 -11.22 24.78 -13.46
C MET A 516 -11.30 24.89 -14.97
N PHE A 517 -10.22 25.26 -15.63
CA PHE A 517 -10.21 25.57 -17.06
C PHE A 517 -9.31 24.64 -17.86
N ASN A 518 -9.59 24.54 -19.16
CA ASN A 518 -8.81 23.71 -20.08
C ASN A 518 -7.55 24.43 -20.64
N ARG A 519 -7.42 25.76 -20.49
CA ARG A 519 -6.29 26.54 -21.06
C ARG A 519 -5.81 27.67 -20.13
N VAL A 520 -4.50 27.81 -19.99
CA VAL A 520 -3.83 28.88 -19.19
C VAL A 520 -4.25 30.29 -19.57
N ALA A 521 -4.44 30.56 -20.87
CA ALA A 521 -4.87 31.88 -21.34
C ALA A 521 -6.25 32.26 -20.79
N ASP A 522 -7.07 31.25 -20.49
CA ASP A 522 -8.40 31.42 -19.91
C ASP A 522 -8.32 31.52 -18.37
N GLU A 523 -7.33 30.88 -17.74
CA GLU A 523 -7.07 30.96 -16.30
C GLU A 523 -6.56 32.33 -15.86
N ALA A 524 -5.57 32.91 -16.56
CA ALA A 524 -4.89 34.15 -16.18
C ALA A 524 -5.81 35.39 -16.01
N ALA A 525 -7.07 35.27 -16.42
CA ALA A 525 -8.11 36.26 -16.22
C ALA A 525 -8.73 36.26 -14.81
N TYR A 526 -8.52 35.23 -13.97
CA TYR A 526 -9.24 35.06 -12.71
C TYR A 526 -8.37 34.57 -11.55
N SER A 527 -8.51 35.19 -10.37
CA SER A 527 -7.68 34.89 -9.18
C SER A 527 -8.09 33.64 -8.39
N ASN A 528 -9.12 32.91 -8.82
CA ASN A 528 -9.80 31.87 -8.02
C ASN A 528 -9.96 30.55 -8.79
N THR A 529 -8.93 30.16 -9.54
CA THR A 529 -8.97 29.03 -10.47
C THR A 529 -8.09 27.88 -10.02
N TYR A 530 -8.62 26.67 -10.11
CA TYR A 530 -7.87 25.43 -10.03
C TYR A 530 -7.41 25.08 -11.45
N GLY A 531 -6.14 24.71 -11.64
CA GLY A 531 -5.69 24.29 -12.97
C GLY A 531 -6.30 22.95 -13.38
N TRP A 532 -6.26 22.56 -14.66
CA TRP A 532 -6.42 21.15 -15.05
C TRP A 532 -5.22 20.70 -15.90
N PRO A 533 -5.10 20.95 -17.21
CA PRO A 533 -3.84 20.71 -17.91
C PRO A 533 -3.25 22.02 -18.44
N LEU A 534 -1.96 21.98 -18.82
CA LEU A 534 -1.16 23.05 -19.43
C LEU A 534 -0.38 23.93 -18.44
N LEU A 535 0.38 23.27 -17.59
CA LEU A 535 1.48 23.90 -16.86
C LEU A 535 2.58 24.38 -17.82
N ILE A 536 2.56 25.66 -18.21
CA ILE A 536 3.67 26.26 -18.94
C ILE A 536 4.78 26.59 -17.93
N GLU A 537 6.01 26.17 -18.23
CA GLU A 537 7.19 26.51 -17.45
C GLU A 537 7.33 28.05 -17.34
N GLY A 538 7.31 28.57 -16.11
CA GLY A 538 7.38 30.01 -15.85
C GLY A 538 6.04 30.78 -15.92
N ALA A 539 4.91 30.13 -16.24
CA ALA A 539 3.60 30.77 -16.07
C ALA A 539 3.29 30.98 -14.58
N ASN A 540 2.66 32.10 -14.23
CA ASN A 540 2.24 32.35 -12.85
C ASN A 540 0.99 31.48 -12.60
N PRO A 541 1.02 30.48 -11.70
CA PRO A 541 -0.20 29.78 -11.32
C PRO A 541 -1.15 30.80 -10.71
N VAL A 542 -2.40 30.76 -11.14
CA VAL A 542 -3.23 31.95 -11.13
C VAL A 542 -3.83 32.19 -9.75
N GLY A 543 -3.36 33.25 -9.08
CA GLY A 543 -3.98 33.89 -7.92
C GLY A 543 -3.29 33.67 -6.58
N ASP A 544 -3.44 34.63 -5.66
CA ASP A 544 -2.92 34.56 -4.28
C ASP A 544 -3.60 33.45 -3.44
N GLU A 545 -4.70 32.86 -3.95
CA GLU A 545 -5.54 31.90 -3.23
C GLU A 545 -5.07 30.45 -3.38
N VAL A 546 -4.89 29.96 -4.61
CA VAL A 546 -4.61 28.54 -4.89
C VAL A 546 -3.51 28.41 -5.94
N MET A 547 -2.52 27.54 -5.70
CA MET A 547 -1.54 27.16 -6.73
C MET A 547 -1.64 25.67 -7.08
N ALA A 548 -1.63 25.39 -8.39
CA ALA A 548 -1.55 24.04 -8.95
C ALA A 548 -0.11 23.57 -9.07
N VAL A 549 0.18 22.32 -8.70
CA VAL A 549 1.46 21.67 -8.99
C VAL A 549 1.20 20.32 -9.69
N SER A 550 1.95 20.02 -10.75
CA SER A 550 1.91 18.72 -11.44
C SER A 550 3.30 18.31 -11.92
N PRO A 551 3.63 17.01 -11.88
CA PRO A 551 4.94 16.51 -12.26
C PRO A 551 5.19 16.53 -13.77
N GLY A 552 4.16 16.62 -14.61
CA GLY A 552 4.22 16.63 -16.07
C GLY A 552 2.86 16.39 -16.69
N PHE A 553 2.81 16.28 -18.02
CA PHE A 553 1.57 15.99 -18.75
C PHE A 553 1.85 15.31 -20.09
N TRP A 554 1.19 14.18 -20.35
CA TRP A 554 1.15 13.51 -21.65
C TRP A 554 0.03 12.48 -21.66
N ASN A 555 -0.76 12.44 -22.73
CA ASN A 555 -1.78 11.41 -22.94
C ASN A 555 -1.80 10.85 -24.38
N GLY A 556 -0.75 11.15 -25.17
CA GLY A 556 -0.62 10.71 -26.56
C GLY A 556 -1.61 11.35 -27.55
N VAL A 557 -2.46 12.30 -27.12
CA VAL A 557 -3.44 12.98 -27.98
C VAL A 557 -2.86 14.32 -28.46
N GLY A 558 -2.60 14.44 -29.76
CA GLY A 558 -1.83 15.52 -30.39
C GLY A 558 -2.41 16.95 -30.40
N ASN A 559 -3.29 17.31 -29.45
CA ASN A 559 -3.91 18.63 -29.35
C ASN A 559 -3.60 19.38 -28.04
N LEU A 560 -2.86 18.79 -27.11
CA LEU A 560 -2.46 19.41 -25.83
C LEU A 560 -0.95 19.64 -25.78
N VAL A 561 -0.48 20.55 -24.91
CA VAL A 561 0.95 20.79 -24.73
C VAL A 561 1.51 19.67 -23.86
N ASP A 562 2.31 18.84 -24.50
CA ASP A 562 3.11 17.80 -23.86
C ASP A 562 4.19 18.44 -22.96
N VAL A 563 4.27 17.98 -21.71
CA VAL A 563 5.23 18.49 -20.73
C VAL A 563 6.01 17.36 -20.09
N THR A 564 7.28 17.27 -20.45
CA THR A 564 8.23 16.31 -19.89
C THR A 564 8.55 16.63 -18.42
N ARG A 565 8.71 15.59 -17.59
CA ARG A 565 8.95 15.76 -16.15
C ARG A 565 10.37 16.24 -15.81
N LYS A 566 11.30 16.22 -16.77
CA LYS A 566 12.72 16.64 -16.64
C LYS A 566 13.42 16.09 -15.39
N ASN A 567 13.32 14.78 -15.14
CA ASN A 567 13.84 14.14 -13.92
C ASN A 567 13.43 14.83 -12.60
N GLY A 568 12.22 15.40 -12.54
CA GLY A 568 11.68 16.11 -11.40
C GLY A 568 11.89 17.63 -11.41
N ASP A 569 12.78 18.17 -12.25
CA ASP A 569 13.05 19.62 -12.31
C ASP A 569 11.81 20.44 -12.61
N PHE A 570 10.95 19.91 -13.49
CA PHE A 570 9.68 20.56 -13.81
C PHE A 570 8.81 20.70 -12.56
N TYR A 571 8.63 19.60 -11.81
CA TYR A 571 7.81 19.57 -10.59
C TYR A 571 8.37 20.47 -9.49
N ARG A 572 9.69 20.39 -9.25
CA ARG A 572 10.39 21.23 -8.26
C ARG A 572 10.25 22.72 -8.56
N SER A 573 10.22 23.12 -9.83
CA SER A 573 10.03 24.52 -10.22
C SER A 573 8.67 25.09 -9.78
N PHE A 574 7.62 24.27 -9.69
CA PHE A 574 6.32 24.69 -9.17
C PHE A 574 6.39 24.88 -7.66
N TRP A 575 7.00 23.94 -6.95
CA TRP A 575 7.15 24.03 -5.51
C TRP A 575 8.03 25.19 -5.05
N VAL A 576 9.11 25.52 -5.75
CA VAL A 576 9.90 26.74 -5.46
C VAL A 576 9.02 27.99 -5.54
N ARG A 577 8.11 28.05 -6.54
CA ARG A 577 7.15 29.16 -6.64
C ARG A 577 6.16 29.14 -5.48
N VAL A 578 5.63 27.97 -5.10
CA VAL A 578 4.74 27.84 -3.94
C VAL A 578 5.40 28.40 -2.69
N LEU A 579 6.67 28.05 -2.44
CA LEU A 579 7.43 28.55 -1.28
C LEU A 579 7.72 30.06 -1.35
N LYS A 580 7.84 30.65 -2.55
CA LYS A 580 8.06 32.10 -2.73
C LYS A 580 6.78 32.92 -2.54
N TYR A 581 5.67 32.44 -3.09
CA TYR A 581 4.40 33.17 -3.10
C TYR A 581 3.54 32.87 -1.88
N ASN A 582 3.75 31.71 -1.25
CA ASN A 582 3.04 31.25 -0.06
C ASN A 582 1.50 31.39 -0.21
N PRO A 583 0.89 30.68 -1.18
CA PRO A 583 -0.55 30.78 -1.46
C PRO A 583 -1.37 30.28 -0.26
N ALA A 584 -2.66 30.61 -0.20
CA ALA A 584 -3.53 30.10 0.85
C ALA A 584 -3.77 28.57 0.76
N SER A 585 -3.70 28.01 -0.45
CA SER A 585 -3.84 26.58 -0.71
C SER A 585 -2.96 26.13 -1.87
N VAL A 586 -2.59 24.86 -1.85
CA VAL A 586 -1.87 24.18 -2.93
C VAL A 586 -2.64 22.91 -3.24
N TRP A 587 -2.88 22.65 -4.52
CA TRP A 587 -3.46 21.38 -4.95
C TRP A 587 -2.50 20.66 -5.90
N VAL A 588 -2.37 19.35 -5.70
CA VAL A 588 -1.51 18.49 -6.50
C VAL A 588 -2.35 17.82 -7.58
N ASN A 589 -2.03 18.12 -8.84
CA ASN A 589 -2.55 17.42 -9.99
C ASN A 589 -1.53 16.37 -10.44
N SER A 590 -1.70 15.09 -10.17
CA SER A 590 -2.79 14.44 -9.47
C SER A 590 -2.17 13.43 -8.50
N PHE A 591 -2.98 12.85 -7.62
CA PHE A 591 -2.53 11.67 -6.90
C PHE A 591 -2.33 10.50 -7.88
N ASN A 592 -3.35 10.10 -8.65
CA ASN A 592 -3.32 8.86 -9.43
C ASN A 592 -3.83 8.96 -10.90
N GLU A 593 -3.89 10.15 -11.50
CA GLU A 593 -4.19 10.28 -12.95
C GLU A 593 -2.95 9.92 -13.78
N SER A 594 -2.84 8.62 -14.04
CA SER A 594 -1.69 7.99 -14.68
C SER A 594 -1.80 7.98 -16.21
N TRP A 595 -3.01 8.11 -16.77
CA TRP A 595 -3.19 8.21 -18.22
C TRP A 595 -2.77 9.58 -18.76
N GLU A 596 -2.94 10.66 -17.98
CA GLU A 596 -2.43 11.99 -18.35
C GLU A 596 -1.01 12.28 -17.85
N HIS A 597 -0.36 11.29 -17.20
CA HIS A 597 1.02 11.39 -16.73
C HIS A 597 1.21 12.50 -15.67
N THR A 598 0.15 12.83 -14.94
CA THR A 598 0.16 13.80 -13.82
C THR A 598 0.28 13.11 -12.46
N SER A 599 0.10 11.79 -12.39
CA SER A 599 0.16 11.01 -11.15
C SER A 599 1.49 11.18 -10.39
N VAL A 600 1.38 11.42 -9.08
CA VAL A 600 2.48 11.33 -8.10
C VAL A 600 2.42 10.06 -7.25
N GLU A 601 1.41 9.20 -7.44
CA GLU A 601 1.31 7.90 -6.78
C GLU A 601 2.56 7.08 -7.08
N PRO A 602 3.10 6.33 -6.10
CA PRO A 602 4.21 5.42 -6.35
C PRO A 602 3.87 4.46 -7.49
N ALA A 603 4.61 4.54 -8.59
CA ALA A 603 4.33 3.78 -9.80
C ALA A 603 5.60 3.54 -10.62
N ARG A 604 5.66 2.35 -11.21
CA ARG A 604 6.72 1.92 -12.12
C ARG A 604 6.34 2.23 -13.56
N LEU A 605 7.21 2.90 -14.31
CA LEU A 605 7.04 3.08 -15.75
C LEU A 605 7.52 1.83 -16.51
N ASP A 606 6.74 1.38 -17.51
CA ASP A 606 7.17 0.33 -18.43
C ASP A 606 8.39 0.78 -19.24
N ALA A 607 9.48 0.01 -19.17
CA ALA A 607 10.73 0.37 -19.82
C ALA A 607 10.66 0.30 -21.35
N GLY A 608 9.76 -0.53 -21.91
CA GLY A 608 9.51 -0.60 -23.35
C GLY A 608 8.83 0.66 -23.85
N ALA A 609 7.74 1.07 -23.19
CA ALA A 609 7.04 2.32 -23.48
C ALA A 609 7.97 3.54 -23.33
N ALA A 610 8.79 3.57 -22.27
CA ALA A 610 9.80 4.60 -22.08
C ALA A 610 10.79 4.71 -23.25
N ALA A 611 11.17 3.57 -23.85
CA ALA A 611 12.08 3.55 -24.99
C ALA A 611 11.43 4.02 -26.30
N GLU A 612 10.10 3.91 -26.45
CA GLU A 612 9.36 4.37 -27.62
C GLU A 612 9.19 5.90 -27.64
N HIS A 613 9.11 6.52 -26.46
CA HIS A 613 8.90 7.96 -26.28
C HIS A 613 9.88 8.57 -25.26
N PRO A 614 11.22 8.47 -25.46
CA PRO A 614 12.22 8.81 -24.45
C PRO A 614 12.31 10.31 -24.13
N ASP A 615 11.71 11.16 -24.96
CA ASP A 615 11.60 12.60 -24.79
C ASP A 615 10.59 13.00 -23.71
N ILE A 616 9.58 12.15 -23.45
CA ILE A 616 8.50 12.43 -22.50
C ILE A 616 8.29 11.34 -21.45
N LEU A 617 8.57 10.07 -21.77
CA LEU A 617 8.47 8.91 -20.89
C LEU A 617 9.83 8.57 -20.32
N GLN A 618 10.09 9.03 -19.11
CA GLN A 618 11.36 8.81 -18.41
C GLN A 618 11.15 7.85 -17.25
N VAL A 619 11.97 6.80 -17.16
CA VAL A 619 12.06 5.97 -15.94
C VAL A 619 12.65 6.85 -14.85
N TRP A 620 11.98 6.92 -13.71
CA TRP A 620 12.36 7.84 -12.64
C TRP A 620 13.59 7.29 -11.96
N THR A 621 14.63 8.10 -11.81
CA THR A 621 15.86 7.63 -11.21
C THR A 621 16.41 8.59 -10.17
N ASP A 622 17.17 8.06 -9.22
CA ASP A 622 18.06 8.88 -8.41
C ASP A 622 19.16 9.52 -9.28
N TYR A 623 20.04 10.31 -8.65
CA TYR A 623 21.15 10.97 -9.36
C TYR A 623 22.21 10.00 -9.93
N HIS A 624 22.14 8.71 -9.58
CA HIS A 624 23.00 7.64 -10.11
C HIS A 624 22.30 6.81 -11.20
N GLY A 625 21.08 7.18 -11.62
CA GLY A 625 20.33 6.44 -12.62
C GLY A 625 19.65 5.18 -12.07
N GLN A 626 19.53 5.02 -10.75
CA GLN A 626 18.80 3.89 -10.14
C GLN A 626 17.30 4.15 -10.13
N PRO A 627 16.46 3.22 -10.63
CA PRO A 627 15.01 3.40 -10.65
C PRO A 627 14.39 3.65 -9.27
N MET A 628 13.45 4.59 -9.20
CA MET A 628 12.73 5.00 -8.00
C MET A 628 11.23 5.15 -8.29
N ASP A 629 10.46 4.09 -8.05
CA ASP A 629 9.01 4.07 -8.31
C ASP A 629 8.23 5.07 -7.42
N ASP A 630 8.79 5.50 -6.28
CA ASP A 630 8.18 6.44 -5.33
C ASP A 630 8.75 7.86 -5.41
N PHE A 631 9.58 8.17 -6.42
CA PHE A 631 10.32 9.44 -6.51
C PHE A 631 9.43 10.69 -6.36
N TYR A 632 8.34 10.78 -7.11
CA TYR A 632 7.41 11.93 -7.04
C TYR A 632 6.61 11.94 -5.74
N TRP A 633 6.27 10.77 -5.21
CA TRP A 633 5.55 10.68 -3.94
C TRP A 633 6.40 11.18 -2.77
N VAL A 634 7.65 10.72 -2.69
CA VAL A 634 8.62 11.15 -1.67
C VAL A 634 8.89 12.67 -1.77
N MET A 635 8.95 13.21 -2.99
CA MET A 635 9.09 14.65 -3.21
C MET A 635 7.83 15.42 -2.77
N THR A 636 6.65 14.94 -3.16
CA THR A 636 5.34 15.52 -2.80
C THR A 636 5.17 15.57 -1.28
N LYS A 637 5.43 14.46 -0.59
CA LYS A 637 5.36 14.35 0.86
C LYS A 637 6.26 15.37 1.56
N GLN A 638 7.50 15.52 1.09
CA GLN A 638 8.44 16.48 1.68
C GLN A 638 8.00 17.93 1.47
N TYR A 639 7.62 18.30 0.25
CA TYR A 639 7.16 19.65 -0.02
C TYR A 639 5.86 19.99 0.71
N ASN A 640 4.91 19.06 0.80
CA ASN A 640 3.65 19.30 1.49
C ASN A 640 3.87 19.53 2.98
N ARG A 641 4.73 18.72 3.63
CA ARG A 641 5.07 18.91 5.05
C ARG A 641 5.83 20.21 5.30
N LEU A 642 6.73 20.57 4.37
CA LEU A 642 7.44 21.84 4.42
C LEU A 642 6.50 23.05 4.31
N PHE A 643 5.56 23.01 3.37
CA PHE A 643 4.60 24.09 3.15
C PHE A 643 3.58 24.21 4.28
N MET A 644 2.96 23.09 4.67
CA MET A 644 1.85 23.09 5.64
C MET A 644 2.33 23.27 7.10
N TYR A 645 3.49 22.72 7.45
CA TYR A 645 3.91 22.61 8.85
C TYR A 645 5.29 23.21 9.13
N GLN A 646 5.99 23.73 8.10
CA GLN A 646 7.39 24.15 8.22
C GLN A 646 8.26 23.00 8.76
N GLU A 647 8.07 21.80 8.22
CA GLU A 647 8.75 20.59 8.69
C GLU A 647 9.62 19.95 7.60
N LEU A 648 10.80 19.51 8.01
CA LEU A 648 11.74 18.75 7.17
C LEU A 648 11.97 17.36 7.76
N TYR A 649 12.03 16.33 6.91
CA TYR A 649 12.37 14.99 7.38
C TYR A 649 13.88 14.85 7.62
N ASP A 650 14.26 14.12 8.67
CA ASP A 650 15.65 13.71 8.88
C ASP A 650 16.10 12.83 7.71
N GLY A 651 17.24 13.19 7.10
CA GLY A 651 17.75 12.59 5.87
C GLY A 651 17.24 13.19 4.56
N SER A 652 16.38 14.20 4.58
CA SER A 652 16.00 14.97 3.39
C SER A 652 17.19 15.69 2.76
N TYR A 653 17.23 15.73 1.42
CA TYR A 653 18.23 16.50 0.68
C TYR A 653 17.61 17.80 0.15
N LEU A 654 18.29 18.92 0.32
CA LEU A 654 17.82 20.25 -0.10
C LEU A 654 18.86 20.98 -0.95
N GLN A 655 18.40 21.77 -1.91
CA GLN A 655 19.23 22.62 -2.76
C GLN A 655 18.54 23.98 -2.91
N GLU A 656 19.29 25.07 -2.75
CA GLU A 656 18.77 26.40 -3.09
C GLU A 656 18.83 26.62 -4.60
N GLU A 657 17.81 27.27 -5.17
CA GLU A 657 17.62 27.42 -6.63
C GLU A 657 18.79 28.08 -7.38
N ASP A 658 19.66 28.83 -6.69
CA ASP A 658 20.82 29.53 -7.24
C ASP A 658 22.15 28.90 -6.79
N SER A 659 22.11 27.69 -6.22
CA SER A 659 23.24 26.98 -5.67
C SER A 659 23.38 25.59 -6.29
N GLU A 660 24.62 25.14 -6.50
CA GLU A 660 24.93 23.74 -6.84
C GLU A 660 25.13 22.87 -5.59
N THR A 661 25.19 23.49 -4.40
CA THR A 661 25.39 22.78 -3.14
C THR A 661 24.11 22.07 -2.71
N ILE A 662 24.22 20.77 -2.45
CA ILE A 662 23.16 19.96 -1.85
C ILE A 662 23.46 19.84 -0.35
N TYR A 663 22.47 20.12 0.48
CA TYR A 663 22.51 19.88 1.92
C TYR A 663 21.70 18.65 2.27
N VAL A 664 22.10 17.93 3.31
CA VAL A 664 21.32 16.86 3.90
C VAL A 664 20.93 17.23 5.34
N VAL A 665 19.67 17.00 5.68
CA VAL A 665 19.17 17.14 7.05
C VAL A 665 19.71 15.97 7.87
N ARG A 666 20.39 16.28 8.97
CA ARG A 666 20.90 15.30 9.95
C ARG A 666 20.56 15.79 11.35
N ARG A 667 19.49 15.24 11.94
CA ARG A 667 18.99 15.62 13.26
C ARG A 667 18.73 17.13 13.38
N ASP A 668 19.57 17.85 14.11
CA ASP A 668 19.48 19.28 14.36
C ASP A 668 20.25 20.09 13.33
N THR A 669 20.82 19.47 12.30
CA THR A 669 21.85 20.10 11.49
C THR A 669 21.60 19.98 9.98
N LEU A 670 21.81 21.06 9.21
CA LEU A 670 22.05 20.98 7.76
C LEU A 670 23.54 20.76 7.48
N VAL A 671 23.85 19.65 6.84
CA VAL A 671 25.22 19.24 6.50
C VAL A 671 25.41 19.37 4.99
N ASP A 672 26.46 20.07 4.56
CA ASP A 672 26.87 20.08 3.15
C ASP A 672 27.17 18.63 2.70
N HIS A 673 26.49 18.17 1.66
CA HIS A 673 26.65 16.82 1.12
C HIS A 673 27.93 16.67 0.28
N GLY A 674 28.62 17.79 0.00
CA GLY A 674 29.84 17.86 -0.80
C GLY A 674 29.56 17.60 -2.29
N SER A 675 30.56 17.06 -3.00
CA SER A 675 30.43 16.65 -4.40
C SER A 675 29.69 15.31 -4.60
N GLY A 676 29.19 14.71 -3.51
CA GLY A 676 28.41 13.49 -3.57
C GLY A 676 27.02 13.75 -4.13
N LEU A 677 26.52 12.81 -4.94
CA LEU A 677 25.15 12.85 -5.42
C LEU A 677 24.27 11.95 -4.53
N PRO A 678 23.08 12.40 -4.10
CA PRO A 678 22.17 11.59 -3.30
C PRO A 678 21.77 10.31 -4.03
N SER A 679 21.69 9.19 -3.28
CA SER A 679 21.19 7.92 -3.82
C SER A 679 19.84 7.58 -3.18
N MET A 680 18.94 7.03 -3.99
CA MET A 680 17.58 6.64 -3.61
C MET A 680 16.79 7.74 -2.87
N ALA A 681 17.01 9.01 -3.24
CA ALA A 681 16.31 10.14 -2.65
C ALA A 681 16.19 11.32 -3.63
N PRO A 682 15.03 11.98 -3.73
CA PRO A 682 14.92 13.25 -4.45
C PRO A 682 15.60 14.38 -3.68
N VAL A 683 16.11 15.38 -4.41
CA VAL A 683 16.60 16.65 -3.84
C VAL A 683 15.48 17.68 -3.92
N ILE A 684 15.08 18.23 -2.79
CA ILE A 684 14.06 19.28 -2.69
C ILE A 684 14.70 20.63 -3.04
N LEU A 685 14.21 21.28 -4.10
CA LEU A 685 14.63 22.62 -4.49
C LEU A 685 13.86 23.67 -3.68
N VAL A 686 14.57 24.62 -3.07
CA VAL A 686 14.00 25.70 -2.24
C VAL A 686 14.46 27.09 -2.72
N PRO A 687 13.75 28.17 -2.36
CA PRO A 687 14.15 29.52 -2.77
C PRO A 687 15.54 29.92 -2.25
N LYS A 688 16.18 30.83 -2.96
CA LYS A 688 17.46 31.43 -2.51
C LYS A 688 17.35 31.96 -1.07
N GLY A 689 18.30 31.59 -0.22
CA GLY A 689 18.37 32.03 1.17
C GLY A 689 17.34 31.37 2.09
N PHE A 690 16.57 30.40 1.61
CA PHE A 690 15.63 29.63 2.42
C PHE A 690 16.34 28.90 3.56
N LEU A 691 17.46 28.22 3.27
CA LEU A 691 18.15 27.39 4.27
C LEU A 691 18.75 28.22 5.39
N ALA A 692 19.19 29.44 5.10
CA ALA A 692 19.74 30.36 6.09
C ALA A 692 18.68 30.92 7.05
N ASN A 693 17.43 30.99 6.60
CA ASN A 693 16.34 31.63 7.33
C ASN A 693 15.24 30.64 7.74
N PHE A 694 15.47 29.33 7.59
CA PHE A 694 14.47 28.33 7.90
C PHE A 694 14.19 28.31 9.41
N GLU A 695 12.93 28.50 9.76
CA GLU A 695 12.43 28.42 11.13
C GLU A 695 11.34 27.37 11.20
N GLY A 696 11.72 26.13 11.51
CA GLY A 696 10.81 24.99 11.48
C GLY A 696 11.42 23.75 12.14
N ASN A 697 10.65 22.67 12.23
CA ASN A 697 11.07 21.46 12.93
C ASN A 697 11.72 20.44 11.98
N VAL A 698 12.60 19.61 12.54
CA VAL A 698 13.05 18.37 11.89
C VAL A 698 12.31 17.19 12.48
N ILE A 699 11.73 16.35 11.61
CA ILE A 699 10.89 15.22 11.98
C ILE A 699 11.48 13.88 11.51
N ASN A 700 11.16 12.79 12.21
CA ASN A 700 11.38 11.41 11.75
C ASN A 700 10.06 10.66 11.88
N GLY A 701 9.43 10.34 10.75
CA GLY A 701 7.99 10.08 10.72
C GLY A 701 7.23 11.32 11.23
N ASP A 702 6.33 11.13 12.18
CA ASP A 702 5.54 12.22 12.78
C ASP A 702 6.17 12.79 14.06
N GLN A 703 7.34 12.31 14.46
CA GLN A 703 8.00 12.75 15.68
C GLN A 703 8.94 13.92 15.39
N VAL A 704 8.73 15.05 16.08
CA VAL A 704 9.71 16.14 16.13
C VAL A 704 10.96 15.64 16.83
N VAL A 705 12.04 15.54 16.05
CA VAL A 705 13.37 15.16 16.52
C VAL A 705 14.07 16.39 17.08
N VAL A 706 13.91 17.55 16.42
CA VAL A 706 14.52 18.82 16.83
C VAL A 706 13.61 20.00 16.46
N GLY A 707 13.49 20.97 17.35
CA GLY A 707 12.61 22.14 17.17
C GLY A 707 13.13 23.24 16.24
N LYS A 708 14.42 23.24 15.89
CA LYS A 708 15.03 24.14 14.89
C LYS A 708 16.27 23.48 14.31
N ILE A 709 16.46 23.62 13.01
CA ILE A 709 17.70 23.18 12.35
C ILE A 709 18.76 24.28 12.46
N GLU A 710 19.94 23.93 12.97
CA GLU A 710 21.16 24.73 12.91
C GLU A 710 21.92 24.38 11.63
N ARG A 711 22.62 25.33 11.03
CA ARG A 711 23.54 25.00 9.93
C ARG A 711 24.89 24.67 10.54
N GLN A 712 25.42 23.46 10.31
CA GLN A 712 26.84 23.25 10.59
C GLN A 712 27.64 23.87 9.47
N VAL A 713 28.34 24.94 9.82
CA VAL A 713 29.59 25.28 9.13
C VAL A 713 30.55 24.15 9.49
N ILE A 714 30.82 23.25 8.56
CA ILE A 714 31.86 22.23 8.79
C ILE A 714 33.20 22.98 8.82
N GLU A 715 33.70 23.26 10.02
CA GLU A 715 35.12 23.53 10.22
C GLU A 715 35.89 22.26 9.86
N ASN A 716 36.67 22.31 8.78
CA ASN A 716 37.50 21.20 8.36
C ASN A 716 38.66 21.01 9.37
N PRO A 717 38.78 19.89 10.11
CA PRO A 717 39.77 19.73 11.18
C PRO A 717 41.17 19.39 10.68
N ALA A 718 41.61 20.05 9.60
CA ALA A 718 42.99 20.04 9.11
C ALA A 718 43.60 21.45 8.96
N ALA A 719 42.95 22.50 9.47
CA ALA A 719 43.52 23.83 9.56
C ALA A 719 43.54 24.30 11.02
N THR A 720 44.47 23.75 11.81
CA THR A 720 44.92 24.48 13.01
C THR A 720 45.68 25.71 12.56
N GLY A 721 44.96 26.83 12.40
CA GLY A 721 45.51 28.18 12.23
C GLY A 721 44.80 28.96 11.12
N SER A 722 44.22 30.11 11.48
CA SER A 722 43.69 31.09 10.53
C SER A 722 44.70 31.35 9.41
N GLY A 723 44.43 30.91 8.19
CA GLY A 723 45.39 30.97 7.08
C GLY A 723 44.75 30.97 5.71
N ALA A 724 45.55 31.21 4.68
CA ALA A 724 45.16 30.96 3.30
C ALA A 724 45.83 29.66 2.85
N THR A 725 45.23 28.94 1.91
CA THR A 725 45.90 27.78 1.31
C THR A 725 47.13 28.23 0.51
N ASN A 726 48.20 27.44 0.55
CA ASN A 726 49.48 27.78 -0.10
C ASN A 726 49.70 27.01 -1.40
N ILE A 727 48.70 26.30 -1.90
CA ILE A 727 48.76 25.51 -3.15
C ILE A 727 47.52 25.80 -3.99
N LEU A 728 47.73 25.97 -5.29
CA LEU A 728 46.69 26.11 -6.30
C LEU A 728 47.02 25.20 -7.50
N THR A 729 46.10 24.31 -7.86
CA THR A 729 46.20 23.41 -9.02
C THR A 729 45.04 23.65 -9.97
N PRO A 730 45.09 24.66 -10.86
CA PRO A 730 43.99 25.00 -11.75
C PRO A 730 43.95 24.06 -12.97
N ASN A 731 43.74 22.76 -12.72
CA ASN A 731 43.69 21.69 -13.71
C ASN A 731 42.26 21.16 -13.95
N ASN A 732 41.26 21.76 -13.28
CA ASN A 732 39.84 21.46 -13.36
C ASN A 732 39.49 20.04 -12.91
N ASP A 733 40.21 19.52 -11.92
CA ASP A 733 39.96 18.20 -11.30
C ASP A 733 39.09 18.27 -10.02
N GLY A 734 38.70 19.48 -9.61
CA GLY A 734 37.90 19.78 -8.44
C GLY A 734 38.71 19.99 -7.16
N ILE A 735 40.04 19.85 -7.19
CA ILE A 735 40.93 19.91 -6.01
C ILE A 735 41.89 21.10 -6.15
N ASN A 736 41.82 22.04 -5.21
CA ASN A 736 42.62 23.29 -5.20
C ASN A 736 42.59 24.09 -6.52
N ASP A 737 41.49 24.01 -7.30
CA ASP A 737 41.33 24.77 -8.54
C ASP A 737 41.16 26.29 -8.33
N VAL A 738 40.75 26.68 -7.12
CA VAL A 738 40.59 28.06 -6.68
C VAL A 738 41.39 28.31 -5.41
N TRP A 739 41.90 29.53 -5.25
CA TRP A 739 42.64 29.90 -4.05
C TRP A 739 41.69 30.24 -2.91
N LEU A 740 41.82 29.52 -1.81
CA LEU A 740 40.97 29.65 -0.64
C LEU A 740 41.68 30.43 0.48
N ILE A 741 41.00 31.44 1.00
CA ILE A 741 41.35 32.18 2.22
C ILE A 741 40.21 31.98 3.21
N ASP A 742 40.53 31.49 4.41
CA ASP A 742 39.55 31.23 5.46
C ASP A 742 38.84 32.52 5.91
N ASP A 743 37.53 32.42 6.15
CA ASP A 743 36.63 33.50 6.63
C ASP A 743 36.63 34.79 5.79
N ILE A 744 37.12 34.77 4.55
CA ILE A 744 37.29 36.00 3.75
C ILE A 744 35.94 36.66 3.38
N ASP A 745 34.87 35.89 3.38
CA ASP A 745 33.48 36.30 3.16
C ASP A 745 32.91 37.16 4.29
N GLN A 746 33.41 37.01 5.52
CA GLN A 746 33.07 37.89 6.66
C GLN A 746 33.64 39.32 6.50
N PHE A 747 34.55 39.50 5.55
CA PHE A 747 35.25 40.75 5.29
C PHE A 747 34.89 41.27 3.90
N PRO A 748 33.66 41.75 3.65
CA PRO A 748 33.21 42.14 2.30
C PRO A 748 34.01 43.31 1.72
N ASN A 749 34.70 44.07 2.57
CA ASN A 749 35.59 45.18 2.18
C ASN A 749 37.06 44.75 2.03
N ASN A 750 37.36 43.45 2.03
CA ASN A 750 38.72 42.94 1.91
C ASN A 750 39.40 43.40 0.61
N HIS A 751 40.72 43.40 0.61
CA HIS A 751 41.57 43.68 -0.53
C HIS A 751 42.70 42.65 -0.61
N VAL A 752 42.64 41.79 -1.62
CA VAL A 752 43.58 40.71 -1.86
C VAL A 752 44.49 41.09 -3.01
N GLN A 753 45.81 40.97 -2.81
CA GLN A 753 46.83 41.16 -3.83
C GLN A 753 47.75 39.93 -3.88
N VAL A 754 48.07 39.46 -5.08
CA VAL A 754 49.07 38.43 -5.33
C VAL A 754 50.11 39.01 -6.28
N VAL A 755 51.39 38.80 -5.98
CA VAL A 755 52.55 39.30 -6.72
C VAL A 755 53.50 38.18 -7.11
N ASP A 756 54.21 38.37 -8.22
CA ASP A 756 55.31 37.49 -8.62
C ASP A 756 56.59 37.75 -7.79
N LYS A 757 57.61 36.92 -8.00
CA LYS A 757 58.92 37.03 -7.32
C LYS A 757 59.67 38.35 -7.55
N ARG A 758 59.24 39.19 -8.50
CA ARG A 758 59.80 40.52 -8.80
C ARG A 758 58.93 41.64 -8.21
N GLY A 759 57.86 41.30 -7.48
CA GLY A 759 56.91 42.24 -6.90
C GLY A 759 55.86 42.77 -7.87
N GLY A 760 55.75 42.20 -9.08
CA GLY A 760 54.71 42.58 -10.03
C GLY A 760 53.36 41.97 -9.65
N ILE A 761 52.30 42.76 -9.59
CA ILE A 761 50.94 42.29 -9.30
C ILE A 761 50.47 41.35 -10.41
N VAL A 762 50.04 40.16 -10.01
CA VAL A 762 49.47 39.13 -10.89
C VAL A 762 48.00 38.87 -10.61
N PHE A 763 47.48 39.28 -9.47
CA PHE A 763 46.06 39.27 -9.13
C PHE A 763 45.80 40.35 -8.07
N GLU A 764 44.70 41.09 -8.18
CA GLU A 764 44.34 42.10 -7.18
C GLU A 764 42.83 42.30 -7.16
N LYS A 765 42.14 41.97 -6.07
CA LYS A 765 40.68 42.11 -6.00
C LYS A 765 40.23 42.73 -4.68
N ARG A 766 39.24 43.63 -4.76
CA ARG A 766 38.45 44.07 -3.59
C ARG A 766 37.19 43.21 -3.45
N GLY A 767 36.85 42.86 -2.21
CA GLY A 767 35.74 41.96 -1.90
C GLY A 767 35.95 40.58 -2.51
N TYR A 768 37.17 40.04 -2.38
CA TYR A 768 37.52 38.71 -2.86
C TYR A 768 36.69 37.63 -2.16
N ARG A 769 36.17 36.67 -2.92
CA ARG A 769 35.29 35.59 -2.43
C ARG A 769 35.77 34.20 -2.83
N ASN A 770 37.07 33.94 -2.75
CA ASN A 770 37.65 32.61 -3.04
C ASN A 770 37.43 32.12 -4.48
N GLU A 771 37.59 33.03 -5.44
CA GLU A 771 37.25 32.81 -6.86
C GLU A 771 38.47 32.79 -7.79
N TRP A 772 39.69 32.95 -7.27
CA TRP A 772 40.88 33.07 -8.12
C TRP A 772 41.41 31.70 -8.54
N GLN A 773 41.32 31.43 -9.85
CA GLN A 773 41.80 30.21 -10.50
C GLN A 773 43.23 30.33 -11.05
N GLY A 774 44.06 31.19 -10.45
CA GLY A 774 45.48 31.31 -10.87
C GLY A 774 45.67 32.01 -12.21
N ARG A 775 44.67 32.76 -12.67
CA ARG A 775 44.73 33.53 -13.92
C ARG A 775 45.25 34.93 -13.67
N ARG A 776 46.13 35.41 -14.55
CA ARG A 776 46.74 36.73 -14.42
C ARG A 776 45.70 37.84 -14.57
N TRP A 777 45.73 38.80 -13.65
CA TRP A 777 45.05 40.07 -13.73
C TRP A 777 46.00 41.14 -14.30
N GLY A 778 45.67 41.64 -15.50
CA GLY A 778 46.25 42.86 -16.06
C GLY A 778 47.46 42.64 -16.98
N GLY A 779 47.79 43.66 -17.79
CA GLY A 779 48.82 43.57 -18.84
C GLY A 779 48.39 42.79 -20.08
N ASN A 780 49.33 42.51 -20.98
CA ASN A 780 49.07 41.84 -22.28
C ASN A 780 48.65 40.37 -22.17
N ASN A 781 48.79 39.76 -20.98
CA ASN A 781 48.51 38.35 -20.72
C ASN A 781 47.36 38.19 -19.72
N HIS A 782 46.45 39.17 -19.66
CA HIS A 782 45.26 39.11 -18.78
C HIS A 782 44.42 37.86 -19.11
N GLY A 783 44.03 37.11 -18.10
CA GLY A 783 43.22 35.89 -18.21
C GLY A 783 44.02 34.61 -18.50
N GLU A 784 45.29 34.70 -18.88
CA GLU A 784 46.16 33.53 -19.05
C GLU A 784 46.51 32.91 -17.68
N LEU A 785 46.63 31.58 -17.64
CA LEU A 785 47.10 30.87 -16.45
C LEU A 785 48.51 31.31 -16.10
N LEU A 786 48.75 31.53 -14.81
CA LEU A 786 50.08 31.85 -14.31
C LEU A 786 51.03 30.66 -14.47
N PRO A 787 52.28 30.87 -14.90
CA PRO A 787 53.27 29.79 -14.94
C PRO A 787 53.43 29.08 -13.60
N GLU A 788 53.76 27.79 -13.62
CA GLU A 788 54.06 27.06 -12.38
C GLU A 788 55.17 27.75 -11.59
N GLY A 789 54.93 27.95 -10.29
CA GLY A 789 55.85 28.71 -9.46
C GLY A 789 55.23 29.21 -8.17
N THR A 790 56.07 29.80 -7.33
CA THR A 790 55.64 30.42 -6.07
C THR A 790 55.41 31.92 -6.26
N TYR A 791 54.24 32.36 -5.83
CA TYR A 791 53.78 33.73 -5.79
C TYR A 791 53.60 34.16 -4.33
N TYR A 792 53.59 35.47 -4.08
CA TYR A 792 53.43 36.01 -2.74
C TYR A 792 52.14 36.80 -2.66
N TYR A 793 51.46 36.75 -1.53
CA TYR A 793 50.19 37.43 -1.38
C TYR A 793 50.15 38.34 -0.16
N GLN A 794 49.28 39.33 -0.23
CA GLN A 794 48.84 40.17 0.87
C GLN A 794 47.32 40.29 0.85
N VAL A 795 46.69 40.07 2.00
CA VAL A 795 45.26 40.18 2.22
C VAL A 795 45.05 41.23 3.31
N ASP A 796 44.40 42.33 2.95
CA ASP A 796 43.85 43.29 3.89
C ASP A 796 42.37 42.94 4.10
N TYR A 797 41.94 42.69 5.33
CA TYR A 797 40.55 42.34 5.63
C TYR A 797 39.61 43.55 5.63
N GLY A 798 40.12 44.78 5.47
CA GLY A 798 39.29 45.99 5.52
C GLY A 798 38.68 46.24 6.91
N ASP A 799 39.25 45.61 7.93
CA ASP A 799 38.90 45.74 9.36
C ASP A 799 40.16 46.10 10.15
N ALA A 800 40.13 47.25 10.83
CA ALA A 800 41.24 47.75 11.63
C ALA A 800 41.62 46.84 12.81
N ALA A 801 40.72 45.95 13.25
CA ALA A 801 40.96 45.00 14.32
C ALA A 801 41.73 43.73 13.86
N LYS A 802 41.75 43.42 12.55
CA LYS A 802 42.39 42.22 12.00
C LYS A 802 43.69 42.56 11.28
N LYS A 803 44.79 41.90 11.65
CA LYS A 803 46.10 42.13 11.00
C LYS A 803 46.06 41.63 9.55
N PRO A 804 46.63 42.36 8.58
CA PRO A 804 46.76 41.89 7.21
C PRO A 804 47.52 40.55 7.13
N LEU A 805 46.99 39.60 6.38
CA LEU A 805 47.60 38.30 6.17
C LEU A 805 48.60 38.40 5.00
N LYS A 806 49.80 37.83 5.18
CA LYS A 806 50.81 37.76 4.12
C LYS A 806 51.38 36.36 4.07
N GLY A 807 51.66 35.87 2.87
CA GLY A 807 52.18 34.53 2.68
C GLY A 807 52.60 34.27 1.24
N TYR A 808 52.64 32.99 0.88
CA TYR A 808 52.97 32.55 -0.46
C TYR A 808 51.98 31.49 -0.94
N ILE A 809 51.79 31.41 -2.25
CA ILE A 809 50.98 30.39 -2.90
C ILE A 809 51.75 29.79 -4.08
N THR A 810 51.77 28.47 -4.17
CA THR A 810 52.41 27.73 -5.26
C THR A 810 51.35 27.32 -6.28
N VAL A 811 51.51 27.77 -7.53
CA VAL A 811 50.67 27.35 -8.67
C VAL A 811 51.35 26.16 -9.35
N LEU A 812 50.60 25.09 -9.59
CA LEU A 812 51.05 23.84 -10.25
C LEU A 812 50.01 23.43 -11.30
N HIS A 813 50.43 22.95 -12.48
CA HIS A 813 49.52 22.56 -13.57
C HIS A 813 49.43 21.05 -13.79
N ASP A 814 50.37 20.25 -13.24
CA ASP A 814 50.32 18.79 -13.29
C ASP A 814 50.89 18.14 -12.02
N VAL A 815 50.03 17.52 -11.20
CA VAL A 815 50.47 16.59 -10.16
C VAL A 815 50.72 15.23 -10.82
N LYS A 816 51.92 15.02 -11.38
CA LYS A 816 52.35 13.65 -11.73
C LYS A 816 52.30 12.81 -10.45
N ARG A 817 51.33 11.89 -10.34
CA ARG A 817 51.28 10.86 -9.29
C ARG A 817 52.60 10.08 -9.32
N GLY A 818 53.50 10.44 -8.41
CA GLY A 818 54.78 9.78 -8.22
C GLY A 818 54.67 8.74 -7.12
N ARG A 819 54.68 7.46 -7.55
CA ARG A 819 54.98 6.20 -6.85
C ARG A 819 54.33 5.90 -5.51
#